data_AF-A0A939CMD2-F1
#
_entry.id   AF-A0A939CMD2-F1
#
_cell.length_a   1.000
_cell.length_b   1.000
_cell.length_c   1.000
_cell.angle_alpha   90.00
_cell.angle_beta   90.00
_cell.angle_gamma   90.00
#
_symmetry.space_group_name_H-M   'P 1'
#
loop_
_entity.id
_entity.type
_entity.pdbx_description
1 polymer ?
#
loop_
_entity_poly.entity_id
_entity_poly.type
_entity_poly.pdbx_seq_one_letter_code
_entity_poly.pdbx_strand_id
1 'polypeptide(L)'
;MLNIPQILATEINLKSHQVQNALELLAEGATIPFIARYRKERTDEMNEVQLRELADRYTYLTELEERKSAILSAIAQQGKLTDELKAKISSCLQKTELEDLYLPYRPKRRTRATIAREKGLEPLADFIKSLNIKNAAIVSLEEEAAKYISETQGVKTAEEALKGAADILAEEVAEKAELRAYIRDYLLEEGVFVSRIKDDYPEGTTKFEMYRNYQIRVKNIAPHNMLALCRGETEKVLSFEIAFDEDTVLYYLESKEIKTKVRTIRDFYQAMLKDAFNRLMKVSLMGEVISEIKVYADIESIKTFETNLRELLLSAPAGMKPTLAIDPGFRTGCKVAVLDQTGQFLEYQAVFPHQAAEQRLKAAQTVKNLIEKYKIELIAIGNGTASRETEEFVTQVLQNIERKPVKVMVNESGASIYSASKVALEEFPDLDITVRGAISIGRRLQDPLAELVKIDPKSIGVGQYQHDVDQKLLKKKLDDTVESCVNYVGVDLNTASKELLTSVSGITATVANNIVAYRNQNGAFKNRRQLLKVPKLGPKAFEQAAGFLRIRGGDNPLDNTAVHPESYSVVEAIASDLNVPLNQVTQIAEKLKKTNLKKYVNDSVGEPTLRDILSELEKPGRDPRAEFKYATFREGIKEIRDLNVGMELEGIVTNVANFGAFVDIGVHQDGLVHISQLADRFVDDPNKIVKVGQVVKVQVLEINEKLKRISLSMKAVKQ
;
A
#
# COMPACT_ATOMS: atom_id res chain seq x y z
N MET A 1 31.54 -7.39 7.57
CA MET A 1 30.32 -6.56 7.56
C MET A 1 29.92 -6.31 6.13
N LEU A 2 28.63 -6.25 5.85
CA LEU A 2 28.13 -5.95 4.51
C LEU A 2 28.56 -4.55 4.06
N ASN A 3 29.00 -4.42 2.81
CA ASN A 3 29.08 -3.12 2.16
C ASN A 3 27.68 -2.76 1.66
N ILE A 4 26.84 -2.25 2.54
CA ILE A 4 25.42 -1.93 2.27
C ILE A 4 25.28 -1.04 1.03
N PRO A 5 26.03 0.08 0.88
CA PRO A 5 25.94 0.91 -0.33
C PRO A 5 26.22 0.16 -1.63
N GLN A 6 27.18 -0.76 -1.65
CA GLN A 6 27.50 -1.53 -2.86
C GLN A 6 26.41 -2.56 -3.20
N ILE A 7 25.78 -3.16 -2.20
CA ILE A 7 24.65 -4.08 -2.38
C ILE A 7 23.48 -3.32 -2.99
N LEU A 8 23.13 -2.16 -2.42
CA LEU A 8 22.05 -1.30 -2.93
C LEU A 8 22.29 -0.87 -4.37
N ALA A 9 23.52 -0.47 -4.71
CA ALA A 9 23.89 -0.10 -6.08
C ALA A 9 23.63 -1.24 -7.07
N THR A 10 23.91 -2.47 -6.67
CA THR A 10 23.73 -3.65 -7.52
C THR A 10 22.26 -4.06 -7.64
N GLU A 11 21.54 -4.15 -6.51
CA GLU A 11 20.14 -4.61 -6.46
C GLU A 11 19.18 -3.63 -7.15
N ILE A 12 19.37 -2.33 -6.96
CA ILE A 12 18.49 -1.28 -7.48
C ILE A 12 18.97 -0.78 -8.86
N ASN A 13 20.09 -1.32 -9.36
CA ASN A 13 20.71 -0.91 -10.62
C ASN A 13 21.03 0.59 -10.66
N LEU A 14 21.71 1.07 -9.61
CA LEU A 14 22.14 2.46 -9.44
C LEU A 14 23.67 2.55 -9.38
N LYS A 15 24.23 3.71 -9.72
CA LYS A 15 25.67 3.96 -9.57
C LYS A 15 26.00 4.19 -8.08
N SER A 16 27.19 3.77 -7.64
CA SER A 16 27.60 3.88 -6.23
C SER A 16 27.52 5.31 -5.67
N HIS A 17 27.85 6.32 -6.48
CA HIS A 17 27.75 7.72 -6.04
C HIS A 17 26.30 8.19 -5.86
N GLN A 18 25.34 7.68 -6.65
CA GLN A 18 23.92 8.02 -6.49
C GLN A 18 23.42 7.51 -5.14
N VAL A 19 23.75 6.25 -4.82
CA VAL A 19 23.40 5.62 -3.53
C VAL A 19 24.00 6.38 -2.37
N GLN A 20 25.30 6.68 -2.43
CA GLN A 20 25.99 7.39 -1.37
C GLN A 20 25.39 8.78 -1.13
N ASN A 21 25.21 9.57 -2.19
CA ASN A 21 24.66 10.92 -2.09
C ASN A 21 23.20 10.91 -1.59
N ALA A 22 22.38 9.95 -2.02
CA ALA A 22 21.02 9.80 -1.53
C ALA A 22 20.98 9.45 -0.04
N LEU A 23 21.83 8.52 0.41
CA LEU A 23 21.92 8.15 1.83
C LEU A 23 22.43 9.30 2.71
N GLU A 24 23.41 10.07 2.23
CA GLU A 24 23.90 11.28 2.91
C GLU A 24 22.77 12.31 3.06
N LEU A 25 22.02 12.59 1.99
CA LEU A 25 20.87 13.50 2.02
C LEU A 25 19.79 13.04 3.01
N LEU A 26 19.45 11.75 3.02
CA LEU A 26 18.49 11.18 3.97
C LEU A 26 18.99 11.30 5.41
N ALA A 27 20.29 11.06 5.65
CA ALA A 27 20.91 11.20 6.97
C ALA A 27 20.96 12.67 7.44
N GLU A 28 21.09 13.63 6.51
CA GLU A 28 20.96 15.07 6.76
C GLU A 28 19.49 15.51 7.03
N GLY A 29 18.54 14.59 6.98
CA GLY A 29 17.12 14.84 7.21
C GLY A 29 16.40 15.45 6.00
N ALA A 30 16.94 15.29 4.79
CA ALA A 30 16.22 15.65 3.58
C ALA A 30 15.09 14.64 3.32
N THR A 31 13.92 15.15 2.97
CA THR A 31 12.76 14.31 2.64
C THR A 31 12.85 13.79 1.20
N ILE A 32 12.15 12.69 0.91
CA ILE A 32 12.17 12.10 -0.43
C ILE A 32 11.61 13.04 -1.51
N PRO A 33 10.45 13.72 -1.32
CA PRO A 33 9.95 14.68 -2.31
C PRO A 33 10.96 15.81 -2.58
N PHE A 34 11.64 16.28 -1.53
CA PHE A 34 12.65 17.32 -1.64
C PHE A 34 13.87 16.86 -2.44
N ILE A 35 14.40 15.66 -2.16
CA ILE A 35 15.55 15.09 -2.88
C ILE A 35 15.20 14.93 -4.37
N ALA A 36 14.06 14.31 -4.67
CA ALA A 36 13.62 14.03 -6.03
C ALA A 36 13.43 15.31 -6.88
N ARG A 37 13.03 16.41 -6.23
CA ARG A 37 12.76 17.68 -6.93
C ARG A 37 13.96 18.62 -6.99
N TYR A 38 14.69 18.80 -5.88
CA TYR A 38 15.68 19.87 -5.74
C TYR A 38 17.12 19.39 -5.55
N ARG A 39 17.38 18.07 -5.54
CA ARG A 39 18.75 17.52 -5.40
C ARG A 39 19.11 16.58 -6.55
N LYS A 40 18.50 16.79 -7.72
CA LYS A 40 18.69 16.00 -8.94
C LYS A 40 20.15 15.90 -9.38
N GLU A 41 20.91 16.98 -9.24
CA GLU A 41 22.33 17.04 -9.58
C GLU A 41 23.16 16.12 -8.67
N ARG A 42 22.83 16.07 -7.37
CA ARG A 42 23.54 15.21 -6.41
C ARG A 42 23.23 13.74 -6.64
N THR A 43 22.02 13.40 -7.10
CA THR A 43 21.55 12.01 -7.21
C THR A 43 21.52 11.48 -8.65
N ASP A 44 21.93 12.27 -9.65
CA ASP A 44 21.81 11.92 -11.08
C ASP A 44 20.33 11.60 -11.44
N GLU A 45 19.44 12.52 -11.07
CA GLU A 45 17.99 12.53 -11.34
C GLU A 45 17.19 11.33 -10.77
N MET A 46 17.59 10.79 -9.61
CA MET A 46 16.79 9.75 -8.93
C MET A 46 15.37 10.23 -8.62
N ASN A 47 14.37 9.42 -9.00
CA ASN A 47 12.97 9.70 -8.72
C ASN A 47 12.53 9.17 -7.34
N GLU A 48 11.32 9.55 -6.90
CA GLU A 48 10.79 9.14 -5.60
C GLU A 48 10.66 7.62 -5.42
N VAL A 49 10.37 6.88 -6.50
CA VAL A 49 10.26 5.41 -6.44
C VAL A 49 11.62 4.80 -6.10
N GLN A 50 12.67 5.21 -6.81
CA GLN A 50 14.04 4.75 -6.54
C GLN A 50 14.53 5.15 -5.15
N LEU A 51 14.19 6.37 -4.69
CA LEU A 51 14.57 6.85 -3.36
C LEU A 51 13.86 6.09 -2.23
N ARG A 52 12.56 5.79 -2.39
CA ARG A 52 11.79 4.99 -1.41
C ARG A 52 12.29 3.55 -1.36
N GLU A 53 12.53 2.93 -2.52
CA GLU A 53 13.11 1.58 -2.60
C GLU A 53 14.48 1.52 -1.93
N LEU A 54 15.35 2.51 -2.20
CA LEU A 54 16.66 2.64 -1.56
C LEU A 54 16.54 2.78 -0.05
N ALA A 55 15.66 3.66 0.44
CA ALA A 55 15.47 3.89 1.87
C ALA A 55 14.94 2.63 2.59
N ASP A 56 13.92 1.97 2.03
CA ASP A 56 13.36 0.74 2.59
C ASP A 56 14.39 -0.39 2.63
N ARG A 57 15.15 -0.58 1.54
CA ARG A 57 16.18 -1.61 1.46
C ARG A 57 17.37 -1.32 2.37
N TYR A 58 17.77 -0.06 2.50
CA TYR A 58 18.80 0.37 3.44
C TYR A 58 18.40 0.06 4.88
N THR A 59 17.15 0.36 5.28
CA THR A 59 16.62 0.00 6.60
C THR A 59 16.66 -1.51 6.82
N TYR A 60 16.18 -2.31 5.86
CA TYR A 60 16.21 -3.77 5.97
C TYR A 60 17.63 -4.31 6.18
N LEU A 61 18.60 -3.86 5.38
CA LEU A 61 19.98 -4.34 5.45
C LEU A 61 20.68 -3.89 6.75
N THR A 62 20.34 -2.70 7.25
CA THR A 62 20.85 -2.20 8.54
C THR A 62 20.33 -3.07 9.69
N GLU A 63 19.02 -3.34 9.75
CA GLU A 63 18.43 -4.24 10.75
C GLU A 63 19.01 -5.65 10.67
N LEU A 64 19.26 -6.15 9.45
CA LEU A 64 19.90 -7.45 9.24
C LEU A 64 21.32 -7.48 9.83
N GLU A 65 22.12 -6.43 9.61
CA GLU A 65 23.49 -6.34 10.14
C GLU A 65 23.53 -6.24 11.67
N GLU A 66 22.60 -5.48 12.27
CA GLU A 66 22.40 -5.45 13.72
C GLU A 66 22.05 -6.83 14.26
N ARG A 67 21.12 -7.54 13.60
CA ARG A 67 20.72 -8.89 13.98
C ARG A 67 21.86 -9.91 13.86
N LYS A 68 22.66 -9.84 12.78
CA LYS A 68 23.87 -10.67 12.61
C LYS A 68 24.84 -10.44 13.76
N SER A 69 25.09 -9.19 14.12
CA SER A 69 26.01 -8.84 15.20
C SER A 69 25.57 -9.44 16.54
N ALA A 70 24.26 -9.35 16.85
CA ALA A 70 23.68 -9.98 18.04
C ALA A 70 23.83 -11.50 18.03
N ILE A 71 23.56 -12.15 16.89
CA ILE A 71 23.68 -13.62 16.73
C ILE A 71 25.13 -14.07 16.87
N LEU A 72 26.08 -13.40 16.19
CA LEU A 72 27.50 -13.70 16.30
C LEU A 72 27.98 -13.62 17.75
N SER A 73 27.57 -12.57 18.48
CA SER A 73 27.88 -12.42 19.90
C SER A 73 27.29 -13.56 20.74
N ALA A 74 26.02 -13.93 20.51
CA ALA A 74 25.36 -15.00 21.25
C ALA A 74 26.03 -16.37 21.04
N ILE A 75 26.47 -16.68 19.82
CA ILE A 75 27.16 -17.93 19.49
C ILE A 75 28.59 -17.92 20.06
N ALA A 76 29.28 -16.78 20.01
CA ALA A 76 30.62 -16.62 20.58
C ALA A 76 30.63 -16.84 22.10
N GLN A 77 29.63 -16.33 22.82
CA GLN A 77 29.48 -16.53 24.27
C GLN A 77 29.30 -18.00 24.66
N GLN A 78 28.80 -18.84 23.74
CA GLN A 78 28.68 -20.29 23.94
C GLN A 78 29.97 -21.05 23.59
N GLY A 79 31.01 -20.37 23.08
CA GLY A 79 32.24 -21.00 22.60
C GLY A 79 32.07 -21.83 21.32
N LYS A 80 30.96 -21.63 20.58
CA LYS A 80 30.59 -22.44 19.41
C LYS A 80 30.78 -21.72 18.06
N LEU A 81 31.32 -20.51 18.06
CA LEU A 81 31.50 -19.72 16.85
C LEU A 81 32.76 -20.17 16.10
N THR A 82 32.57 -20.98 15.06
CA THR A 82 33.65 -21.36 14.14
C THR A 82 33.87 -20.29 13.06
N ASP A 83 35.07 -20.27 12.46
CA ASP A 83 35.37 -19.34 11.36
C ASP A 83 34.46 -19.56 10.14
N GLU A 84 34.10 -20.82 9.85
CA GLU A 84 33.17 -21.16 8.78
C GLU A 84 31.77 -20.60 9.05
N LEU A 85 31.24 -20.79 10.26
CA LEU A 85 29.92 -20.27 10.65
C LEU A 85 29.90 -18.74 10.65
N LYS A 86 30.97 -18.12 11.17
CA LYS A 86 31.14 -16.67 11.13
C LYS A 86 31.13 -16.14 9.69
N ALA A 87 31.80 -16.82 8.76
CA ALA A 87 31.80 -16.45 7.35
C ALA A 87 30.38 -16.54 6.75
N LYS A 88 29.66 -17.65 6.97
CA LYS A 88 28.27 -17.84 6.49
C LYS A 88 27.31 -16.76 7.02
N ILE A 89 27.34 -16.50 8.33
CA ILE A 89 26.50 -15.45 8.95
C ILE A 89 26.85 -14.07 8.39
N SER A 90 28.15 -13.79 8.19
CA SER A 90 28.60 -12.50 7.67
C SER A 90 28.12 -12.24 6.24
N SER A 91 28.10 -13.27 5.37
CA SER A 91 27.68 -13.17 3.98
C SER A 91 26.17 -13.25 3.75
N CYS A 92 25.39 -13.71 4.74
CA CYS A 92 23.94 -13.90 4.63
C CYS A 92 23.20 -12.59 4.26
N LEU A 93 22.24 -12.64 3.33
CA LEU A 93 21.46 -11.46 2.90
C LEU A 93 19.97 -11.54 3.27
N GLN A 94 19.55 -12.65 3.89
CA GLN A 94 18.15 -12.92 4.19
C GLN A 94 17.95 -13.21 5.66
N LYS A 95 16.95 -12.56 6.29
CA LYS A 95 16.60 -12.79 7.70
C LYS A 95 16.28 -14.27 7.98
N THR A 96 15.60 -14.97 7.06
CA THR A 96 15.24 -16.39 7.23
C THR A 96 16.48 -17.29 7.29
N GLU A 97 17.42 -17.14 6.34
CA GLU A 97 18.68 -17.88 6.34
C GLU A 97 19.50 -17.59 7.61
N LEU A 98 19.52 -16.34 8.06
CA LEU A 98 20.20 -15.94 9.29
C LEU A 98 19.61 -16.64 10.52
N GLU A 99 18.28 -16.73 10.63
CA GLU A 99 17.62 -17.41 11.74
C GLU A 99 17.82 -18.93 11.68
N ASP A 100 17.84 -19.53 10.48
CA ASP A 100 18.15 -20.96 10.30
C ASP A 100 19.58 -21.27 10.78
N LEU A 101 20.58 -20.43 10.45
CA LEU A 101 21.95 -20.56 10.94
C LEU A 101 22.06 -20.40 12.46
N TYR A 102 21.18 -19.61 13.07
CA TYR A 102 21.16 -19.38 14.51
C TYR A 102 20.41 -20.46 15.30
N LEU A 103 19.49 -21.18 14.66
CA LEU A 103 18.57 -22.11 15.29
C LEU A 103 19.24 -23.12 16.25
N PRO A 104 20.39 -23.76 15.92
CA PRO A 104 21.07 -24.70 16.83
C PRO A 104 21.60 -24.08 18.13
N TYR A 105 21.79 -22.77 18.15
CA TYR A 105 22.39 -22.01 19.26
C TYR A 105 21.36 -21.21 20.05
N ARG A 106 20.12 -21.17 19.58
CA ARG A 106 19.05 -20.44 20.24
C ARG A 106 18.69 -21.11 21.57
N PRO A 107 18.46 -20.35 22.66
CA PRO A 107 17.98 -20.92 23.92
C PRO A 107 16.69 -21.73 23.71
N LYS A 108 16.71 -23.01 24.09
CA LYS A 108 15.61 -23.96 23.85
C LYS A 108 14.71 -24.09 25.07
N ARG A 109 13.40 -24.28 24.81
CA ARG A 109 12.49 -24.85 25.82
C ARG A 109 12.85 -26.31 26.06
N ARG A 110 12.40 -26.90 27.17
CA ARG A 110 12.65 -28.31 27.49
C ARG A 110 12.01 -29.23 26.43
N THR A 111 12.79 -29.68 25.43
CA THR A 111 12.34 -30.54 24.32
C THR A 111 12.50 -32.02 24.65
N ARG A 112 12.02 -32.92 23.77
CA ARG A 112 12.30 -34.36 23.89
C ARG A 112 13.80 -34.66 23.86
N ALA A 113 14.55 -33.96 23.02
CA ALA A 113 16.01 -34.06 22.97
C ALA A 113 16.66 -33.54 24.25
N THR A 114 16.21 -32.40 24.79
CA THR A 114 16.69 -31.90 26.10
C THR A 114 16.45 -32.93 27.20
N ILE A 115 15.24 -33.49 27.27
CA ILE A 115 14.89 -34.53 28.25
C ILE A 115 15.78 -35.77 28.05
N ALA A 116 16.01 -36.21 26.82
CA ALA A 116 16.90 -37.34 26.54
C ALA A 116 18.35 -37.07 26.98
N ARG A 117 18.87 -35.85 26.78
CA ARG A 117 20.19 -35.44 27.30
C ARG A 117 20.22 -35.41 28.82
N GLU A 118 19.19 -34.87 29.48
CA GLU A 118 19.02 -34.88 30.94
C GLU A 118 19.03 -36.31 31.51
N LYS A 119 18.47 -37.29 30.77
CA LYS A 119 18.49 -38.71 31.12
C LYS A 119 19.81 -39.42 30.82
N GLY A 120 20.82 -38.73 30.32
CA GLY A 120 22.14 -39.29 30.02
C GLY A 120 22.22 -40.09 28.72
N LEU A 121 21.33 -39.85 27.75
CA LEU A 121 21.28 -40.60 26.47
C LEU A 121 22.14 -39.99 25.34
N GLU A 122 22.83 -38.88 25.61
CA GLU A 122 23.73 -38.24 24.64
C GLU A 122 24.87 -39.15 24.16
N PRO A 123 25.57 -39.90 25.05
CA PRO A 123 26.62 -40.83 24.59
C PRO A 123 26.09 -41.96 23.70
N LEU A 124 24.82 -42.39 23.89
CA LEU A 124 24.18 -43.37 22.99
C LEU A 124 23.90 -42.75 21.61
N ALA A 125 23.43 -41.51 21.55
CA ALA A 125 23.24 -40.79 20.29
C ALA A 125 24.57 -40.61 19.54
N ASP A 126 25.64 -40.23 20.23
CA ASP A 126 26.98 -40.09 19.67
C ASP A 126 27.54 -41.44 19.17
N PHE A 127 27.30 -42.52 19.92
CA PHE A 127 27.65 -43.86 19.48
C PHE A 127 26.95 -44.23 18.18
N ILE A 128 25.62 -44.08 18.11
CA ILE A 128 24.85 -44.39 16.89
C ILE A 128 25.33 -43.53 15.71
N LYS A 129 25.62 -42.25 15.96
CA LYS A 129 26.16 -41.32 14.97
C LYS A 129 27.53 -41.74 14.44
N SER A 130 28.40 -42.27 15.30
CA SER A 130 29.72 -42.78 14.90
C SER A 130 29.63 -43.98 13.94
N LEU A 131 28.53 -44.74 14.00
CA LEU A 131 28.28 -45.87 13.11
C LEU A 131 27.69 -45.45 11.75
N ASN A 132 27.32 -44.17 11.56
CA ASN A 132 26.78 -43.69 10.29
C ASN A 132 27.89 -43.35 9.29
N ILE A 133 28.65 -44.37 8.91
CA ILE A 133 29.76 -44.32 7.96
C ILE A 133 29.65 -45.48 6.96
N LYS A 134 30.28 -45.35 5.79
CA LYS A 134 30.14 -46.33 4.69
C LYS A 134 30.51 -47.76 5.10
N ASN A 135 31.51 -47.92 5.96
CA ASN A 135 32.06 -49.19 6.42
C ASN A 135 31.83 -49.37 7.94
N ALA A 136 30.58 -49.21 8.38
CA ALA A 136 30.23 -49.35 9.78
C ALA A 136 30.39 -50.80 10.28
N ALA A 137 30.74 -50.97 11.55
CA ALA A 137 30.69 -52.26 12.20
C ALA A 137 29.23 -52.74 12.32
N ILE A 138 29.02 -54.06 12.16
CA ILE A 138 27.72 -54.67 12.43
C ILE A 138 27.62 -54.85 13.93
N VAL A 139 26.79 -54.02 14.58
CA VAL A 139 26.55 -54.04 16.03
C VAL A 139 25.06 -54.05 16.31
N SER A 140 24.68 -54.64 17.44
CA SER A 140 23.30 -54.61 17.94
C SER A 140 23.03 -53.30 18.65
N LEU A 141 22.09 -52.50 18.13
CA LEU A 141 21.72 -51.23 18.75
C LEU A 141 20.98 -51.45 20.06
N GLU A 142 20.21 -52.53 20.15
CA GLU A 142 19.45 -52.94 21.33
C GLU A 142 20.39 -53.32 22.48
N GLU A 143 21.47 -54.07 22.19
CA GLU A 143 22.47 -54.43 23.21
C GLU A 143 23.24 -53.21 23.72
N GLU A 144 23.59 -52.27 22.83
CA GLU A 144 24.24 -51.04 23.26
C GLU A 144 23.27 -50.18 24.10
N ALA A 145 22.03 -50.02 23.65
CA ALA A 145 21.02 -49.24 24.35
C ALA A 145 20.64 -49.83 25.72
N ALA A 146 20.75 -51.15 25.91
CA ALA A 146 20.53 -51.80 27.19
C ALA A 146 21.47 -51.28 28.30
N LYS A 147 22.67 -50.79 27.95
CA LYS A 147 23.63 -50.18 28.89
C LYS A 147 23.15 -48.86 29.49
N TYR A 148 22.13 -48.24 28.88
CA TYR A 148 21.58 -46.95 29.28
C TYR A 148 20.24 -47.08 30.02
N ILE A 149 19.79 -48.30 30.33
CA ILE A 149 18.61 -48.54 31.17
C ILE A 149 18.95 -48.09 32.60
N SER A 150 18.15 -47.18 33.13
CA SER A 150 18.36 -46.59 34.45
C SER A 150 17.05 -46.14 35.05
N GLU A 151 16.65 -46.78 36.14
CA GLU A 151 15.45 -46.41 36.89
C GLU A 151 15.59 -45.00 37.49
N THR A 152 16.80 -44.63 37.93
CA THR A 152 17.12 -43.29 38.48
C THR A 152 17.04 -42.18 37.43
N GLN A 153 17.41 -42.47 36.17
CA GLN A 153 17.28 -41.52 35.06
C GLN A 153 15.92 -41.65 34.35
N GLY A 154 15.03 -42.54 34.80
CA GLY A 154 13.71 -42.76 34.22
C GLY A 154 13.74 -43.31 32.79
N VAL A 155 14.72 -44.16 32.47
CA VAL A 155 14.82 -44.94 31.21
C VAL A 155 14.57 -46.41 31.54
N LYS A 156 13.43 -46.95 31.14
CA LYS A 156 12.95 -48.27 31.58
C LYS A 156 13.31 -49.40 30.62
N THR A 157 13.51 -49.10 29.35
CA THR A 157 13.77 -50.12 28.32
C THR A 157 14.84 -49.64 27.33
N ALA A 158 15.47 -50.59 26.63
CA ALA A 158 16.40 -50.28 25.54
C ALA A 158 15.71 -49.51 24.40
N GLU A 159 14.41 -49.77 24.16
CA GLU A 159 13.60 -49.03 23.19
C GLU A 159 13.42 -47.56 23.60
N GLU A 160 13.16 -47.29 24.89
CA GLU A 160 13.10 -45.91 25.39
C GLU A 160 14.45 -45.18 25.25
N ALA A 161 15.57 -45.88 25.48
CA ALA A 161 16.90 -45.35 25.27
C ALA A 161 17.17 -45.01 23.79
N LEU A 162 16.86 -45.94 22.87
CA LEU A 162 16.98 -45.72 21.42
C LEU A 162 16.09 -44.58 20.93
N LYS A 163 14.87 -44.48 21.44
CA LYS A 163 13.96 -43.37 21.12
C LYS A 163 14.50 -42.03 21.62
N GLY A 164 15.07 -41.99 22.83
CA GLY A 164 15.71 -40.77 23.34
C GLY A 164 16.94 -40.36 22.53
N ALA A 165 17.76 -41.33 22.11
CA ALA A 165 18.87 -41.07 21.19
C ALA A 165 18.38 -40.58 19.82
N ALA A 166 17.30 -41.16 19.28
CA ALA A 166 16.66 -40.70 18.06
C ALA A 166 16.10 -39.28 18.20
N ASP A 167 15.49 -38.92 19.33
CA ASP A 167 15.00 -37.56 19.61
C ASP A 167 16.14 -36.53 19.59
N ILE A 168 17.33 -36.87 20.11
CA ILE A 168 18.54 -36.02 20.05
C ILE A 168 18.97 -35.81 18.59
N LEU A 169 19.14 -36.90 17.83
CA LEU A 169 19.58 -36.83 16.44
C LEU A 169 18.55 -36.16 15.53
N ALA A 170 17.25 -36.35 15.79
CA ALA A 170 16.17 -35.70 15.06
C ALA A 170 16.20 -34.19 15.21
N GLU A 171 16.45 -33.69 16.43
CA GLU A 171 16.60 -32.25 16.68
C GLU A 171 17.84 -31.69 15.95
N GLU A 172 18.98 -32.40 15.98
CA GLU A 172 20.18 -31.97 15.25
C GLU A 172 19.95 -31.87 13.74
N VAL A 173 19.26 -32.84 13.14
CA VAL A 173 18.96 -32.84 11.70
C VAL A 173 17.95 -31.75 11.36
N ALA A 174 16.89 -31.60 12.15
CA ALA A 174 15.81 -30.66 11.88
C ALA A 174 16.27 -29.18 11.91
N GLU A 175 17.38 -28.90 12.58
CA GLU A 175 17.95 -27.56 12.73
C GLU A 175 19.06 -27.24 11.69
N LYS A 176 19.36 -28.16 10.78
CA LYS A 176 20.33 -27.91 9.70
C LYS A 176 19.77 -26.92 8.67
N ALA A 177 20.41 -25.77 8.56
CA ALA A 177 19.99 -24.68 7.67
C ALA A 177 19.87 -25.13 6.20
N GLU A 178 20.80 -25.94 5.71
CA GLU A 178 20.81 -26.44 4.34
C GLU A 178 19.66 -27.40 4.02
N LEU A 179 19.21 -28.20 5.00
CA LEU A 179 18.08 -29.10 4.82
C LEU A 179 16.76 -28.32 4.85
N ARG A 180 16.65 -27.36 5.78
CA ARG A 180 15.49 -26.46 5.87
C ARG A 180 15.31 -25.63 4.61
N ALA A 181 16.40 -25.04 4.10
CA ALA A 181 16.40 -24.28 2.86
C ALA A 181 15.91 -25.13 1.67
N TYR A 182 16.47 -26.33 1.47
CA TYR A 182 16.04 -27.22 0.39
C TYR A 182 14.55 -27.56 0.48
N ILE A 183 14.03 -27.87 1.67
CA ILE A 183 12.61 -28.22 1.84
C ILE A 183 11.73 -27.00 1.57
N ARG A 184 12.12 -25.79 2.01
CA ARG A 184 11.38 -24.56 1.66
C ARG A 184 11.32 -24.36 0.16
N ASP A 185 12.46 -24.47 -0.53
CA ASP A 185 12.54 -24.31 -1.98
C ASP A 185 11.69 -25.36 -2.71
N TYR A 186 11.72 -26.62 -2.26
CA TYR A 186 10.87 -27.68 -2.80
C TYR A 186 9.38 -27.39 -2.61
N LEU A 187 8.96 -26.93 -1.43
CA LEU A 187 7.57 -26.56 -1.15
C LEU A 187 7.11 -25.36 -1.98
N LEU A 188 7.99 -24.39 -2.24
CA LEU A 188 7.71 -23.24 -3.11
C LEU A 188 7.53 -23.66 -4.57
N GLU A 189 8.41 -24.52 -5.07
CA GLU A 189 8.46 -24.91 -6.48
C GLU A 189 7.41 -25.97 -6.86
N GLU A 190 7.26 -27.00 -6.04
CA GLU A 190 6.44 -28.18 -6.34
C GLU A 190 5.20 -28.33 -5.44
N GLY A 191 5.15 -27.63 -4.31
CA GLY A 191 3.99 -27.63 -3.43
C GLY A 191 2.72 -27.10 -4.11
N VAL A 192 1.57 -27.60 -3.68
CA VAL A 192 0.25 -27.22 -4.19
C VAL A 192 -0.61 -26.74 -3.03
N PHE A 193 -1.06 -25.49 -3.10
CA PHE A 193 -2.13 -25.03 -2.22
C PHE A 193 -3.40 -25.78 -2.53
N VAL A 194 -4.00 -26.40 -1.51
CA VAL A 194 -5.29 -27.09 -1.61
C VAL A 194 -6.24 -26.48 -0.57
N SER A 195 -7.44 -26.10 -0.97
CA SER A 195 -8.45 -25.56 -0.06
C SER A 195 -9.74 -26.38 -0.07
N ARG A 196 -10.39 -26.42 1.10
CA ARG A 196 -11.70 -27.04 1.30
C ARG A 196 -12.61 -26.13 2.10
N ILE A 197 -13.83 -25.92 1.62
CA ILE A 197 -14.89 -25.26 2.39
C ILE A 197 -15.49 -26.25 3.39
N LYS A 198 -15.76 -25.76 4.61
CA LYS A 198 -16.32 -26.59 5.68
C LYS A 198 -17.77 -27.00 5.37
N ASP A 199 -18.17 -28.15 5.89
CA ASP A 199 -19.47 -28.77 5.57
C ASP A 199 -20.68 -27.92 6.00
N ASP A 200 -20.50 -26.99 6.96
CA ASP A 200 -21.51 -26.00 7.39
C ASP A 200 -21.90 -24.99 6.29
N TYR A 201 -21.20 -24.96 5.16
CA TYR A 201 -21.45 -24.05 4.04
C TYR A 201 -21.74 -24.84 2.74
N PRO A 202 -23.01 -25.19 2.47
CA PRO A 202 -23.42 -25.88 1.25
C PRO A 202 -23.05 -25.10 -0.03
N GLU A 203 -23.08 -25.78 -1.18
CA GLU A 203 -22.72 -25.20 -2.48
C GLU A 203 -23.57 -23.95 -2.80
N GLY A 204 -22.89 -22.87 -3.20
CA GLY A 204 -23.52 -21.61 -3.57
C GLY A 204 -23.99 -20.74 -2.40
N THR A 205 -23.73 -21.15 -1.15
CA THR A 205 -24.15 -20.40 0.05
C THR A 205 -23.12 -19.40 0.54
N THR A 206 -21.91 -19.39 -0.05
CA THR A 206 -20.79 -18.60 0.42
C THR A 206 -20.09 -17.82 -0.69
N LYS A 207 -19.56 -16.64 -0.34
CA LYS A 207 -18.76 -15.79 -1.24
C LYS A 207 -17.44 -16.46 -1.66
N PHE A 208 -16.99 -17.49 -0.94
CA PHE A 208 -15.76 -18.22 -1.19
C PHE A 208 -15.93 -19.43 -2.11
N GLU A 209 -17.05 -19.55 -2.84
CA GLU A 209 -17.38 -20.74 -3.63
C GLU A 209 -16.28 -21.17 -4.62
N MET A 210 -15.56 -20.20 -5.20
CA MET A 210 -14.38 -20.44 -6.06
C MET A 210 -13.30 -21.30 -5.38
N TYR A 211 -13.23 -21.27 -4.05
CA TYR A 211 -12.24 -21.95 -3.22
C TYR A 211 -12.72 -23.28 -2.62
N ARG A 212 -13.86 -23.83 -3.07
CA ARG A 212 -14.40 -25.08 -2.51
C ARG A 212 -13.46 -26.28 -2.67
N ASN A 213 -12.86 -26.40 -3.85
CA ASN A 213 -11.91 -27.45 -4.23
C ASN A 213 -10.73 -26.84 -5.01
N TYR A 214 -10.27 -25.66 -4.59
CA TYR A 214 -9.27 -24.90 -5.32
C TYR A 214 -7.88 -25.51 -5.10
N GLN A 215 -7.15 -25.67 -6.21
CA GLN A 215 -5.80 -26.21 -6.22
C GLN A 215 -4.92 -25.38 -7.14
N ILE A 216 -3.76 -24.96 -6.65
CA ILE A 216 -2.78 -24.22 -7.45
C ILE A 216 -1.37 -24.46 -6.92
N ARG A 217 -0.38 -24.53 -7.83
CA ARG A 217 1.03 -24.54 -7.42
C ARG A 217 1.36 -23.31 -6.58
N VAL A 218 2.14 -23.49 -5.52
CA VAL A 218 2.52 -22.42 -4.58
C VAL A 218 3.13 -21.23 -5.33
N LYS A 219 4.13 -21.46 -6.18
CA LYS A 219 4.74 -20.40 -7.01
C LYS A 219 3.80 -19.65 -7.98
N ASN A 220 2.63 -20.22 -8.29
CA ASN A 220 1.70 -19.67 -9.28
C ASN A 220 0.49 -18.95 -8.65
N ILE A 221 0.36 -18.94 -7.31
CA ILE A 221 -0.81 -18.31 -6.70
C ILE A 221 -0.80 -16.80 -6.90
N ALA A 222 -1.91 -16.25 -7.40
CA ALA A 222 -2.08 -14.81 -7.52
C ALA A 222 -2.28 -14.16 -6.14
N PRO A 223 -1.78 -12.92 -5.91
CA PRO A 223 -1.91 -12.22 -4.64
C PRO A 223 -3.33 -12.20 -4.06
N HIS A 224 -4.34 -11.86 -4.88
CA HIS A 224 -5.73 -11.79 -4.44
C HIS A 224 -6.31 -13.15 -4.01
N ASN A 225 -5.88 -14.25 -4.65
CA ASN A 225 -6.29 -15.60 -4.25
C ASN A 225 -5.66 -15.98 -2.92
N MET A 226 -4.38 -15.64 -2.71
CA MET A 226 -3.72 -15.85 -1.41
C MET A 226 -4.43 -15.10 -0.29
N LEU A 227 -4.75 -13.82 -0.50
CA LEU A 227 -5.51 -13.01 0.48
C LEU A 227 -6.90 -13.59 0.75
N ALA A 228 -7.60 -14.06 -0.30
CA ALA A 228 -8.91 -14.67 -0.15
C ALA A 228 -8.87 -15.99 0.63
N LEU A 229 -7.84 -16.84 0.43
CA LEU A 229 -7.63 -18.06 1.22
C LEU A 229 -7.38 -17.73 2.70
N CYS A 230 -6.45 -16.82 3.00
CA CYS A 230 -6.18 -16.38 4.37
C CYS A 230 -7.42 -15.79 5.05
N ARG A 231 -8.20 -14.98 4.32
CA ARG A 231 -9.44 -14.41 4.83
C ARG A 231 -10.50 -15.48 5.10
N GLY A 232 -10.68 -16.42 4.16
CA GLY A 232 -11.63 -17.51 4.32
C GLY A 232 -11.31 -18.42 5.50
N GLU A 233 -10.02 -18.66 5.74
CA GLU A 233 -9.53 -19.38 6.94
C GLU A 233 -9.78 -18.58 8.23
N THR A 234 -9.47 -17.28 8.23
CA THR A 234 -9.70 -16.38 9.37
C THR A 234 -11.18 -16.25 9.73
N GLU A 235 -12.06 -16.13 8.72
CA GLU A 235 -13.52 -16.14 8.86
C GLU A 235 -14.06 -17.55 9.19
N LYS A 236 -13.19 -18.56 9.30
CA LYS A 236 -13.51 -19.96 9.61
C LYS A 236 -14.44 -20.65 8.60
N VAL A 237 -14.52 -20.17 7.36
CA VAL A 237 -15.37 -20.73 6.30
C VAL A 237 -14.69 -21.86 5.55
N LEU A 238 -13.38 -21.74 5.32
CA LEU A 238 -12.55 -22.76 4.67
C LEU A 238 -11.31 -23.07 5.48
N SER A 239 -10.58 -24.09 5.07
CA SER A 239 -9.19 -24.37 5.47
C SER A 239 -8.36 -24.58 4.21
N PHE A 240 -7.07 -24.28 4.28
CA PHE A 240 -6.15 -24.59 3.19
C PHE A 240 -4.79 -25.05 3.73
N GLU A 241 -4.08 -25.84 2.95
CA GLU A 241 -2.74 -26.34 3.28
C GLU A 241 -1.88 -26.47 2.02
N ILE A 242 -0.60 -26.78 2.18
CA ILE A 242 0.29 -27.14 1.08
C ILE A 242 0.36 -28.67 1.01
N ALA A 243 -0.20 -29.24 -0.05
CA ALA A 243 0.00 -30.64 -0.43
C ALA A 243 1.29 -30.80 -1.24
N PHE A 244 2.05 -31.85 -0.98
CA PHE A 244 3.31 -32.16 -1.67
C PHE A 244 3.64 -33.66 -1.51
N ASP A 245 4.56 -34.17 -2.33
CA ASP A 245 5.07 -35.54 -2.18
C ASP A 245 6.11 -35.62 -1.04
N GLU A 246 5.71 -36.24 0.07
CA GLU A 246 6.56 -36.47 1.25
C GLU A 246 7.70 -37.44 0.97
N ASP A 247 7.51 -38.43 0.10
CA ASP A 247 8.53 -39.45 -0.17
C ASP A 247 9.74 -38.82 -0.86
N THR A 248 9.52 -37.82 -1.73
CA THR A 248 10.60 -37.03 -2.32
C THR A 248 11.43 -36.29 -1.26
N VAL A 249 10.78 -35.71 -0.23
CA VAL A 249 11.49 -35.02 0.86
C VAL A 249 12.27 -36.02 1.72
N LEU A 250 11.65 -37.14 2.09
CA LEU A 250 12.30 -38.19 2.87
C LEU A 250 13.49 -38.79 2.11
N TYR A 251 13.35 -39.07 0.81
CA TYR A 251 14.44 -39.54 -0.03
C TYR A 251 15.62 -38.55 -0.05
N TYR A 252 15.34 -37.25 -0.17
CA TYR A 252 16.38 -36.23 -0.09
C TYR A 252 17.10 -36.27 1.26
N LEU A 253 16.35 -36.24 2.37
CA LEU A 253 16.91 -36.32 3.72
C LEU A 253 17.77 -37.57 3.90
N GLU A 254 17.29 -38.74 3.47
CA GLU A 254 18.04 -39.99 3.51
C GLU A 254 19.34 -39.89 2.71
N SER A 255 19.31 -39.29 1.52
CA SER A 255 20.49 -39.13 0.65
C SER A 255 21.58 -38.24 1.27
N LYS A 256 21.20 -37.31 2.16
CA LYS A 256 22.12 -36.39 2.83
C LYS A 256 22.61 -36.92 4.17
N GLU A 257 21.71 -37.56 4.92
CA GLU A 257 21.95 -37.92 6.31
C GLU A 257 22.35 -39.39 6.51
N ILE A 258 22.04 -40.30 5.58
CA ILE A 258 22.38 -41.73 5.72
C ILE A 258 23.60 -42.09 4.86
N LYS A 259 24.70 -42.45 5.52
CA LYS A 259 25.97 -42.85 4.87
C LYS A 259 26.26 -44.35 4.97
N THR A 260 25.72 -45.00 6.00
CA THR A 260 25.90 -46.42 6.25
C THR A 260 25.10 -47.30 5.29
N LYS A 261 25.64 -48.50 5.02
CA LYS A 261 24.95 -49.58 4.29
C LYS A 261 24.42 -50.67 5.23
N VAL A 262 24.73 -50.60 6.53
CA VAL A 262 24.27 -51.58 7.51
C VAL A 262 22.77 -51.37 7.73
N ARG A 263 21.97 -52.42 7.47
CA ARG A 263 20.51 -52.35 7.43
C ARG A 263 19.89 -51.86 8.74
N THR A 264 20.29 -52.42 9.88
CA THR A 264 19.74 -52.05 11.20
C THR A 264 19.92 -50.57 11.53
N ILE A 265 21.10 -50.03 11.21
CA ILE A 265 21.44 -48.62 11.43
C ILE A 265 20.70 -47.74 10.42
N ARG A 266 20.61 -48.17 9.15
CA ARG A 266 19.82 -47.49 8.13
C ARG A 266 18.35 -47.38 8.55
N ASP A 267 17.73 -48.49 8.97
CA ASP A 267 16.33 -48.55 9.40
C ASP A 267 16.08 -47.59 10.59
N PHE A 268 17.00 -47.53 11.55
CA PHE A 268 16.98 -46.56 12.65
C PHE A 268 16.98 -45.10 12.13
N TYR A 269 17.90 -44.77 11.23
CA TYR A 269 17.99 -43.42 10.66
C TYR A 269 16.74 -43.07 9.82
N GLN A 270 16.20 -44.00 9.03
CA GLN A 270 14.98 -43.75 8.24
C GLN A 270 13.80 -43.41 9.14
N ALA A 271 13.60 -44.17 10.23
CA ALA A 271 12.56 -43.88 11.22
C ALA A 271 12.78 -42.54 11.92
N MET A 272 14.02 -42.24 12.31
CA MET A 272 14.40 -40.98 12.96
C MET A 272 14.18 -39.78 12.03
N LEU A 273 14.61 -39.84 10.76
CA LEU A 273 14.43 -38.77 9.78
C LEU A 273 12.95 -38.52 9.48
N LYS A 274 12.14 -39.58 9.39
CA LYS A 274 10.70 -39.46 9.21
C LYS A 274 10.03 -38.75 10.39
N ASP A 275 10.44 -39.05 11.62
CA ASP A 275 9.96 -38.34 12.80
C ASP A 275 10.47 -36.89 12.84
N ALA A 276 11.76 -36.65 12.56
CA ALA A 276 12.36 -35.33 12.49
C ALA A 276 11.61 -34.42 11.51
N PHE A 277 11.37 -34.92 10.29
CA PHE A 277 10.60 -34.20 9.29
C PHE A 277 9.18 -33.91 9.77
N ASN A 278 8.40 -34.93 10.12
CA ASN A 278 6.98 -34.76 10.43
C ASN A 278 6.72 -33.91 11.66
N ARG A 279 7.53 -34.07 12.71
CA ARG A 279 7.31 -33.44 14.01
C ARG A 279 7.97 -32.06 14.13
N LEU A 280 9.16 -31.87 13.55
CA LEU A 280 9.98 -30.68 13.79
C LEU A 280 10.04 -29.73 12.58
N MET A 281 9.94 -30.25 11.36
CA MET A 281 10.15 -29.45 10.14
C MET A 281 8.85 -29.17 9.37
N LYS A 282 8.00 -30.17 9.14
CA LYS A 282 6.89 -30.10 8.19
C LYS A 282 5.97 -28.90 8.43
N VAL A 283 5.41 -28.79 9.63
CA VAL A 283 4.45 -27.72 9.96
C VAL A 283 5.12 -26.34 9.97
N SER A 284 6.35 -26.23 10.49
CA SER A 284 7.06 -24.96 10.56
C SER A 284 7.43 -24.45 9.17
N LEU A 285 7.98 -25.32 8.32
CA LEU A 285 8.39 -24.97 6.95
C LEU A 285 7.19 -24.68 6.04
N MET A 286 6.08 -25.41 6.17
CA MET A 286 4.84 -25.05 5.46
C MET A 286 4.34 -23.66 5.89
N GLY A 287 4.37 -23.38 7.19
CA GLY A 287 4.00 -22.06 7.72
C GLY A 287 4.92 -20.94 7.24
N GLU A 288 6.23 -21.19 7.15
CA GLU A 288 7.22 -20.25 6.60
C GLU A 288 6.93 -19.94 5.13
N VAL A 289 6.67 -20.95 4.31
CA VAL A 289 6.31 -20.78 2.88
C VAL A 289 4.98 -20.03 2.72
N ILE A 290 3.95 -20.38 3.50
CA ILE A 290 2.68 -19.63 3.52
C ILE A 290 2.92 -18.17 3.87
N SER A 291 3.75 -17.91 4.89
CA SER A 291 4.04 -16.55 5.34
C SER A 291 4.82 -15.76 4.28
N GLU A 292 5.78 -16.38 3.59
CA GLU A 292 6.55 -15.75 2.52
C GLU A 292 5.64 -15.33 1.35
N ILE A 293 4.79 -16.25 0.90
CA ILE A 293 3.83 -15.98 -0.18
C ILE A 293 2.78 -14.95 0.24
N LYS A 294 2.36 -14.95 1.52
CA LYS A 294 1.49 -13.90 2.07
C LYS A 294 2.15 -12.53 2.07
N VAL A 295 3.42 -12.43 2.46
CA VAL A 295 4.17 -11.17 2.43
C VAL A 295 4.29 -10.64 0.99
N TYR A 296 4.57 -11.51 0.03
CA TYR A 296 4.56 -11.15 -1.38
C TYR A 296 3.18 -10.64 -1.84
N ALA A 297 2.10 -11.35 -1.47
CA ALA A 297 0.74 -10.94 -1.81
C ALA A 297 0.37 -9.58 -1.21
N ASP A 298 0.84 -9.28 0.01
CA ASP A 298 0.64 -7.99 0.67
C ASP A 298 1.33 -6.86 -0.07
N ILE A 299 2.62 -7.04 -0.41
CA ILE A 299 3.40 -6.03 -1.14
C ILE A 299 2.75 -5.71 -2.49
N GLU A 300 2.40 -6.73 -3.27
CA GLU A 300 1.80 -6.52 -4.60
C GLU A 300 0.40 -5.88 -4.53
N SER A 301 -0.40 -6.25 -3.54
CA SER A 301 -1.72 -5.66 -3.36
C SER A 301 -1.62 -4.21 -2.86
N ILE A 302 -0.69 -3.92 -1.95
CA ILE A 302 -0.45 -2.56 -1.45
C ILE A 302 0.03 -1.63 -2.57
N LYS A 303 0.91 -2.08 -3.48
CA LYS A 303 1.30 -1.28 -4.67
C LYS A 303 0.10 -0.87 -5.52
N THR A 304 -0.88 -1.77 -5.66
CA THR A 304 -2.13 -1.49 -6.36
C THR A 304 -2.96 -0.44 -5.61
N PHE A 305 -3.04 -0.55 -4.28
CA PHE A 305 -3.74 0.40 -3.42
C PHE A 305 -3.09 1.79 -3.44
N GLU A 306 -1.76 1.88 -3.46
CA GLU A 306 -1.00 3.13 -3.64
C GLU A 306 -1.37 3.80 -4.97
N THR A 307 -1.42 3.02 -6.05
CA THR A 307 -1.80 3.54 -7.38
C THR A 307 -3.24 4.05 -7.39
N ASN A 308 -4.18 3.28 -6.84
CA ASN A 308 -5.58 3.69 -6.74
C ASN A 308 -5.76 4.95 -5.89
N LEU A 309 -5.08 5.04 -4.74
CA LEU A 309 -5.12 6.22 -3.89
C LEU A 309 -4.54 7.44 -4.62
N ARG A 310 -3.43 7.27 -5.33
CA ARG A 310 -2.81 8.35 -6.11
C ARG A 310 -3.78 8.93 -7.13
N GLU A 311 -4.45 8.09 -7.91
CA GLU A 311 -5.42 8.55 -8.91
C GLU A 311 -6.63 9.25 -8.26
N LEU A 312 -7.07 8.79 -7.09
CA LEU A 312 -8.14 9.43 -6.34
C LEU A 312 -7.71 10.82 -5.81
N LEU A 313 -6.52 10.93 -5.23
CA LEU A 313 -5.98 12.19 -4.70
C LEU A 313 -5.69 13.21 -5.81
N LEU A 314 -5.22 12.73 -6.97
CA LEU A 314 -4.92 13.56 -8.13
C LEU A 314 -6.11 13.73 -9.09
N SER A 315 -7.30 13.30 -8.67
CA SER A 315 -8.53 13.55 -9.39
C SER A 315 -8.73 15.05 -9.60
N ALA A 316 -9.23 15.38 -10.79
CA ALA A 316 -9.38 16.77 -11.22
C ALA A 316 -10.34 17.52 -10.28
N PRO A 317 -9.96 18.70 -9.77
CA PRO A 317 -10.87 19.55 -8.99
C PRO A 317 -11.89 20.21 -9.92
N ALA A 318 -13.18 20.26 -9.52
CA ALA A 318 -14.18 21.07 -10.23
C ALA A 318 -13.98 22.58 -10.02
N GLY A 319 -13.18 22.94 -9.01
CA GLY A 319 -12.72 24.28 -8.72
C GLY A 319 -13.48 24.96 -7.58
N MET A 320 -12.95 26.13 -7.20
CA MET A 320 -13.49 26.99 -6.15
C MET A 320 -14.79 27.67 -6.60
N LYS A 321 -15.89 26.92 -6.58
CA LYS A 321 -17.22 27.38 -7.03
C LYS A 321 -18.28 27.11 -5.96
N PRO A 322 -19.31 27.97 -5.82
CA PRO A 322 -20.43 27.72 -4.91
C PRO A 322 -21.07 26.36 -5.21
N THR A 323 -21.16 25.51 -4.19
CA THR A 323 -21.50 24.09 -4.33
C THR A 323 -22.64 23.70 -3.40
N LEU A 324 -23.66 23.05 -3.95
CA LEU A 324 -24.72 22.39 -3.18
C LEU A 324 -24.37 20.91 -3.04
N ALA A 325 -24.10 20.46 -1.84
CA ALA A 325 -23.77 19.07 -1.56
C ALA A 325 -24.99 18.33 -1.03
N ILE A 326 -25.25 17.15 -1.59
CA ILE A 326 -26.39 16.32 -1.25
C ILE A 326 -25.85 14.93 -0.89
N ASP A 327 -25.96 14.56 0.38
CA ASP A 327 -25.77 13.19 0.87
C ASP A 327 -27.14 12.47 0.84
N PRO A 328 -27.35 11.55 -0.12
CA PRO A 328 -28.64 10.90 -0.35
C PRO A 328 -29.14 10.05 0.83
N GLY A 329 -30.44 9.78 0.84
CA GLY A 329 -31.03 8.87 1.83
C GLY A 329 -32.53 8.70 1.68
N PHE A 330 -33.02 7.49 1.89
CA PHE A 330 -34.45 7.18 1.89
C PHE A 330 -35.12 7.60 3.20
N ARG A 331 -34.89 6.82 4.27
CA ARG A 331 -35.59 6.96 5.56
C ARG A 331 -35.21 8.25 6.29
N THR A 332 -33.93 8.59 6.30
CA THR A 332 -33.39 9.78 6.98
C THR A 332 -33.42 11.05 6.12
N GLY A 333 -33.94 10.94 4.89
CA GLY A 333 -33.92 12.03 3.91
C GLY A 333 -32.53 12.29 3.32
N CYS A 334 -32.49 13.24 2.39
CA CYS A 334 -31.28 13.78 1.80
C CYS A 334 -30.78 14.97 2.62
N LYS A 335 -29.50 14.96 2.94
CA LYS A 335 -28.83 15.99 3.73
C LYS A 335 -28.21 16.98 2.76
N VAL A 336 -28.70 18.21 2.75
CA VAL A 336 -28.35 19.25 1.78
C VAL A 336 -27.53 20.32 2.45
N ALA A 337 -26.24 20.42 2.13
CA ALA A 337 -25.32 21.43 2.63
C ALA A 337 -24.94 22.42 1.53
N VAL A 338 -24.96 23.71 1.84
CA VAL A 338 -24.51 24.77 0.95
C VAL A 338 -23.09 25.18 1.31
N LEU A 339 -22.21 25.17 0.31
CA LEU A 339 -20.84 25.63 0.41
C LEU A 339 -20.62 26.84 -0.49
N ASP A 340 -19.86 27.81 -0.01
CA ASP A 340 -19.38 28.89 -0.85
C ASP A 340 -18.20 28.43 -1.75
N GLN A 341 -17.67 29.35 -2.55
CA GLN A 341 -16.52 29.10 -3.43
C GLN A 341 -15.22 28.68 -2.69
N THR A 342 -15.09 29.00 -1.40
CA THR A 342 -13.93 28.63 -0.57
C THR A 342 -14.13 27.30 0.17
N GLY A 343 -15.32 26.71 0.06
CA GLY A 343 -15.70 25.51 0.81
C GLY A 343 -16.18 25.82 2.23
N GLN A 344 -16.48 27.08 2.54
CA GLN A 344 -17.12 27.48 3.79
C GLN A 344 -18.56 27.00 3.80
N PHE A 345 -18.96 26.35 4.89
CA PHE A 345 -20.35 25.95 5.13
C PHE A 345 -21.24 27.17 5.40
N LEU A 346 -22.36 27.27 4.70
CA LEU A 346 -23.29 28.40 4.76
C LEU A 346 -24.66 28.04 5.34
N GLU A 347 -25.27 26.96 4.86
CA GLU A 347 -26.62 26.56 5.26
C GLU A 347 -26.80 25.03 5.13
N TYR A 348 -27.63 24.45 5.99
CA TYR A 348 -28.04 23.05 5.93
C TYR A 348 -29.56 22.91 5.92
N GLN A 349 -30.08 21.99 5.11
CA GLN A 349 -31.47 21.56 5.10
C GLN A 349 -31.56 20.05 4.99
N ALA A 350 -32.48 19.43 5.72
CA ALA A 350 -32.90 18.05 5.47
C ALA A 350 -34.13 18.06 4.55
N VAL A 351 -34.07 17.33 3.44
CA VAL A 351 -35.18 17.23 2.47
C VAL A 351 -35.56 15.78 2.25
N PHE A 352 -36.84 15.51 1.95
CA PHE A 352 -37.38 14.15 1.87
C PHE A 352 -37.97 13.83 0.48
N PRO A 353 -37.15 13.84 -0.60
CA PRO A 353 -37.64 13.73 -1.98
C PRO A 353 -38.16 12.34 -2.36
N HIS A 354 -37.87 11.33 -1.53
CA HIS A 354 -38.15 9.91 -1.78
C HIS A 354 -39.30 9.37 -0.91
N GLN A 355 -40.05 10.25 -0.25
CA GLN A 355 -41.20 9.91 0.57
C GLN A 355 -42.51 10.21 -0.20
N ALA A 356 -43.45 10.92 0.41
CA ALA A 356 -44.72 11.30 -0.22
C ALA A 356 -44.53 12.38 -1.29
N ALA A 357 -45.47 12.44 -2.26
CA ALA A 357 -45.44 13.42 -3.34
C ALA A 357 -45.38 14.88 -2.85
N GLU A 358 -46.08 15.20 -1.76
CA GLU A 358 -46.03 16.52 -1.12
C GLU A 358 -44.63 16.87 -0.61
N GLN A 359 -43.94 15.91 0.03
CA GLN A 359 -42.57 16.09 0.51
C GLN A 359 -41.58 16.27 -0.65
N ARG A 360 -41.81 15.58 -1.77
CA ARG A 360 -41.03 15.77 -3.00
C ARG A 360 -41.17 17.18 -3.57
N LEU A 361 -42.39 17.72 -3.62
CA LEU A 361 -42.62 19.10 -4.07
C LEU A 361 -41.97 20.12 -3.13
N LYS A 362 -42.11 19.92 -1.81
CA LYS A 362 -41.44 20.76 -0.80
C LYS A 362 -39.92 20.72 -0.94
N ALA A 363 -39.35 19.52 -1.10
CA ALA A 363 -37.92 19.34 -1.35
C ALA A 363 -37.48 20.08 -2.62
N ALA A 364 -38.26 19.98 -3.71
CA ALA A 364 -37.95 20.66 -4.97
C ALA A 364 -37.88 22.17 -4.80
N GLN A 365 -38.84 22.75 -4.07
CA GLN A 365 -38.85 24.19 -3.80
C GLN A 365 -37.67 24.60 -2.92
N THR A 366 -37.34 23.83 -1.87
CA THR A 366 -36.18 24.11 -1.01
C THR A 366 -34.88 24.10 -1.83
N VAL A 367 -34.65 23.06 -2.63
CA VAL A 367 -33.43 22.95 -3.45
C VAL A 367 -33.34 24.10 -4.46
N LYS A 368 -34.44 24.42 -5.15
CA LYS A 368 -34.50 25.56 -6.07
C LYS A 368 -34.12 26.87 -5.37
N ASN A 369 -34.71 27.14 -4.21
CA ASN A 369 -34.44 28.36 -3.43
C ASN A 369 -32.97 28.46 -3.03
N LEU A 370 -32.35 27.36 -2.59
CA LEU A 370 -30.94 27.33 -2.23
C LEU A 370 -30.03 27.60 -3.45
N ILE A 371 -30.35 27.01 -4.60
CA ILE A 371 -29.61 27.23 -5.85
C ILE A 371 -29.63 28.72 -6.24
N GLU A 372 -30.80 29.34 -6.24
CA GLU A 372 -30.98 30.74 -6.62
C GLU A 372 -30.37 31.71 -5.60
N LYS A 373 -30.60 31.48 -4.30
CA LYS A 373 -30.11 32.32 -3.19
C LYS A 373 -28.59 32.39 -3.17
N TYR A 374 -27.93 31.24 -3.31
CA TYR A 374 -26.46 31.13 -3.18
C TYR A 374 -25.72 31.10 -4.52
N LYS A 375 -26.44 31.27 -5.63
CA LYS A 375 -25.89 31.25 -7.00
C LYS A 375 -25.03 30.00 -7.23
N ILE A 376 -25.57 28.85 -6.87
CA ILE A 376 -24.88 27.57 -6.95
C ILE A 376 -24.43 27.31 -8.39
N GLU A 377 -23.19 26.86 -8.56
CA GLU A 377 -22.64 26.49 -9.86
C GLU A 377 -22.37 24.98 -9.98
N LEU A 378 -22.18 24.29 -8.85
CA LEU A 378 -21.95 22.86 -8.77
C LEU A 378 -22.96 22.18 -7.83
N ILE A 379 -23.43 21.00 -8.18
CA ILE A 379 -24.20 20.13 -7.28
C ILE A 379 -23.44 18.81 -7.11
N ALA A 380 -22.96 18.54 -5.90
CA ALA A 380 -22.30 17.29 -5.56
C ALA A 380 -23.32 16.31 -4.98
N ILE A 381 -23.46 15.13 -5.57
CA ILE A 381 -24.39 14.08 -5.11
C ILE A 381 -23.56 12.87 -4.69
N GLY A 382 -23.65 12.45 -3.43
CA GLY A 382 -22.98 11.24 -2.96
C GLY A 382 -23.43 10.00 -3.74
N ASN A 383 -22.50 9.10 -4.08
CA ASN A 383 -22.81 7.88 -4.84
C ASN A 383 -23.32 6.70 -3.99
N GLY A 384 -23.74 6.94 -2.75
CA GLY A 384 -24.29 5.93 -1.86
C GLY A 384 -25.74 5.52 -2.11
N THR A 385 -26.41 5.17 -1.02
CA THR A 385 -27.81 4.69 -1.03
C THR A 385 -28.77 5.81 -1.44
N ALA A 386 -29.71 5.53 -2.34
CA ALA A 386 -30.67 6.49 -2.90
C ALA A 386 -30.07 7.55 -3.84
N SER A 387 -28.82 7.36 -4.28
CA SER A 387 -28.11 8.35 -5.09
C SER A 387 -28.73 8.57 -6.47
N ARG A 388 -29.23 7.51 -7.12
CA ARG A 388 -29.89 7.58 -8.43
C ARG A 388 -31.24 8.29 -8.38
N GLU A 389 -32.06 7.98 -7.39
CA GLU A 389 -33.33 8.65 -7.15
C GLU A 389 -33.12 10.13 -6.84
N THR A 390 -32.03 10.45 -6.12
CA THR A 390 -31.64 11.83 -5.80
C THR A 390 -31.17 12.57 -7.04
N GLU A 391 -30.38 11.92 -7.90
CA GLU A 391 -29.91 12.47 -9.18
C GLU A 391 -31.08 12.76 -10.13
N GLU A 392 -32.04 11.84 -10.24
CA GLU A 392 -33.27 12.05 -11.02
C GLU A 392 -34.10 13.22 -10.45
N PHE A 393 -34.27 13.25 -9.13
CA PHE A 393 -34.97 14.34 -8.45
C PHE A 393 -34.30 15.70 -8.72
N VAL A 394 -32.98 15.80 -8.59
CA VAL A 394 -32.23 17.02 -8.90
C VAL A 394 -32.41 17.40 -10.36
N THR A 395 -32.37 16.43 -11.29
CA THR A 395 -32.62 16.68 -12.72
C THR A 395 -33.96 17.35 -12.97
N GLN A 396 -35.02 16.85 -12.33
CA GLN A 396 -36.36 17.43 -12.42
C GLN A 396 -36.39 18.86 -11.87
N VAL A 397 -35.71 19.13 -10.74
CA VAL A 397 -35.61 20.49 -10.19
C VAL A 397 -34.91 21.43 -11.17
N LEU A 398 -33.81 20.99 -11.79
CA LEU A 398 -33.01 21.80 -12.71
C LEU A 398 -33.74 22.13 -14.02
N GLN A 399 -34.80 21.41 -14.40
CA GLN A 399 -35.60 21.76 -15.59
C GLN A 399 -36.24 23.16 -15.46
N ASN A 400 -36.53 23.60 -14.22
CA ASN A 400 -37.23 24.84 -13.91
C ASN A 400 -36.29 25.97 -13.42
N ILE A 401 -35.00 25.87 -13.73
CA ILE A 401 -33.95 26.84 -13.38
C ILE A 401 -33.25 27.30 -14.66
N GLU A 402 -33.09 28.62 -14.82
CA GLU A 402 -32.50 29.22 -16.02
C GLU A 402 -30.99 28.94 -16.12
N ARG A 403 -30.21 29.32 -15.09
CA ARG A 403 -28.77 29.01 -14.99
C ARG A 403 -28.58 27.69 -14.25
N LYS A 404 -28.53 26.59 -14.99
CA LYS A 404 -28.40 25.24 -14.42
C LYS A 404 -26.98 25.00 -13.87
N PRO A 405 -26.83 24.67 -12.58
CA PRO A 405 -25.57 24.16 -12.03
C PRO A 405 -25.16 22.85 -12.70
N VAL A 406 -23.87 22.55 -12.69
CA VAL A 406 -23.35 21.24 -13.11
C VAL A 406 -23.54 20.25 -11.96
N LYS A 407 -24.39 19.24 -12.14
CA LYS A 407 -24.55 18.13 -11.18
C LYS A 407 -23.50 17.06 -11.44
N VAL A 408 -22.92 16.51 -10.38
CA VAL A 408 -21.86 15.51 -10.45
C VAL A 408 -22.08 14.46 -9.36
N MET A 409 -21.96 13.20 -9.73
CA MET A 409 -21.88 12.09 -8.78
C MET A 409 -20.48 12.05 -8.17
N VAL A 410 -20.39 12.03 -6.84
CA VAL A 410 -19.14 12.11 -6.09
C VAL A 410 -18.99 10.87 -5.23
N ASN A 411 -17.79 10.30 -5.23
CA ASN A 411 -17.46 9.18 -4.36
C ASN A 411 -17.56 9.61 -2.88
N GLU A 412 -18.48 9.01 -2.14
CA GLU A 412 -18.69 9.27 -0.71
C GLU A 412 -17.88 8.33 0.21
N SER A 413 -17.07 7.43 -0.35
CA SER A 413 -16.24 6.49 0.41
C SER A 413 -15.37 7.23 1.42
N GLY A 414 -15.49 6.89 2.70
CA GLY A 414 -14.79 7.56 3.80
C GLY A 414 -15.42 8.87 4.27
N ALA A 415 -16.52 9.37 3.68
CA ALA A 415 -17.20 10.57 4.18
C ALA A 415 -17.79 10.34 5.59
N SER A 416 -18.26 9.12 5.87
CA SER A 416 -18.68 8.69 7.21
C SER A 416 -17.53 8.57 8.21
N ILE A 417 -16.34 8.17 7.74
CA ILE A 417 -15.11 8.15 8.56
C ILE A 417 -14.73 9.59 8.93
N TYR A 418 -14.73 10.49 7.94
CA TYR A 418 -14.47 11.91 8.17
C TYR A 418 -15.47 12.50 9.17
N SER A 419 -16.78 12.30 8.97
CA SER A 419 -17.80 12.97 9.79
C SER A 419 -17.76 12.58 11.28
N ALA A 420 -17.32 11.36 11.58
CA ALA A 420 -17.06 10.86 12.93
C ALA A 420 -15.66 11.20 13.48
N SER A 421 -14.79 11.78 12.66
CA SER A 421 -13.39 12.03 13.02
C SER A 421 -13.24 13.23 13.97
N LYS A 422 -12.09 13.27 14.66
CA LYS A 422 -11.67 14.43 15.46
C LYS A 422 -11.52 15.69 14.60
N VAL A 423 -11.04 15.55 13.36
CA VAL A 423 -10.89 16.68 12.42
C VAL A 423 -12.24 17.32 12.14
N ALA A 424 -13.26 16.53 11.81
CA ALA A 424 -14.59 17.08 11.54
C ALA A 424 -15.28 17.65 12.80
N LEU A 425 -15.03 17.05 13.98
CA LEU A 425 -15.49 17.60 15.26
C LEU A 425 -14.86 18.96 15.58
N GLU A 426 -13.59 19.16 15.23
CA GLU A 426 -12.90 20.43 15.41
C GLU A 426 -13.33 21.48 14.38
N GLU A 427 -13.57 21.09 13.13
CA GLU A 427 -14.09 22.00 12.09
C GLU A 427 -15.54 22.42 12.35
N PHE A 428 -16.37 21.49 12.87
CA PHE A 428 -17.82 21.66 13.00
C PHE A 428 -18.37 21.08 14.30
N PRO A 429 -18.02 21.66 15.47
CA PRO A 429 -18.36 21.11 16.77
C PRO A 429 -19.88 20.99 16.99
N ASP A 430 -20.63 21.99 16.51
CA ASP A 430 -22.08 22.10 16.75
C ASP A 430 -22.95 21.43 15.67
N LEU A 431 -22.34 20.91 14.60
CA LEU A 431 -23.09 20.25 13.53
C LEU A 431 -23.22 18.75 13.77
N ASP A 432 -24.39 18.19 13.42
CA ASP A 432 -24.62 16.75 13.45
C ASP A 432 -23.69 16.00 12.47
N ILE A 433 -23.41 14.74 12.79
CA ILE A 433 -22.55 13.86 11.99
C ILE A 433 -23.00 13.75 10.53
N THR A 434 -24.30 13.76 10.27
CA THR A 434 -24.83 13.65 8.89
C THR A 434 -24.58 14.91 8.07
N VAL A 435 -24.58 16.09 8.69
CA VAL A 435 -24.27 17.37 8.04
C VAL A 435 -22.80 17.41 7.63
N ARG A 436 -21.90 16.96 8.51
CA ARG A 436 -20.46 16.89 8.24
C ARG A 436 -20.17 15.97 7.04
N GLY A 437 -20.90 14.87 6.91
CA GLY A 437 -20.82 13.98 5.75
C GLY A 437 -21.14 14.71 4.44
N ALA A 438 -22.27 15.42 4.40
CA ALA A 438 -22.67 16.22 3.23
C ALA A 438 -21.65 17.31 2.89
N ILE A 439 -21.10 18.01 3.89
CA ILE A 439 -20.04 19.01 3.68
C ILE A 439 -18.82 18.39 2.99
N SER A 440 -18.39 17.20 3.45
CA SER A 440 -17.25 16.50 2.85
C SER A 440 -17.47 16.15 1.38
N ILE A 441 -18.68 15.69 1.01
CA ILE A 441 -19.04 15.40 -0.39
C ILE A 441 -18.89 16.64 -1.27
N GLY A 442 -19.36 17.81 -0.81
CA GLY A 442 -19.22 19.06 -1.55
C GLY A 442 -17.77 19.50 -1.72
N ARG A 443 -16.99 19.45 -0.63
CA ARG A 443 -15.57 19.84 -0.65
C ARG A 443 -14.71 18.92 -1.51
N ARG A 444 -15.02 17.62 -1.56
CA ARG A 444 -14.37 16.67 -2.49
C ARG A 444 -14.58 17.05 -3.94
N LEU A 445 -15.76 17.53 -4.33
CA LEU A 445 -15.99 18.00 -5.69
C LEU A 445 -15.16 19.25 -6.00
N GLN A 446 -15.09 20.19 -5.06
CA GLN A 446 -14.30 21.42 -5.21
C GLN A 446 -12.80 21.12 -5.35
N ASP A 447 -12.25 20.31 -4.43
CA ASP A 447 -10.87 19.82 -4.47
C ASP A 447 -10.74 18.47 -3.75
N PRO A 448 -10.59 17.35 -4.50
CA PRO A 448 -10.45 16.02 -3.91
C PRO A 448 -9.24 15.90 -2.98
N LEU A 449 -8.09 16.47 -3.35
CA LEU A 449 -6.86 16.37 -2.58
C LEU A 449 -7.04 17.05 -1.21
N ALA A 450 -7.54 18.28 -1.20
CA ALA A 450 -7.66 19.07 0.02
C ALA A 450 -8.63 18.46 1.04
N GLU A 451 -9.62 17.69 0.58
CA GLU A 451 -10.61 17.07 1.46
C GLU A 451 -10.23 15.64 1.86
N LEU A 452 -9.67 14.83 0.96
CA LEU A 452 -9.29 13.44 1.25
C LEU A 452 -8.11 13.32 2.22
N VAL A 453 -7.18 14.28 2.24
CA VAL A 453 -6.05 14.30 3.18
C VAL A 453 -6.49 14.44 4.66
N LYS A 454 -7.74 14.81 4.91
CA LYS A 454 -8.31 14.90 6.27
C LYS A 454 -8.70 13.53 6.84
N ILE A 455 -8.64 12.49 6.02
CA ILE A 455 -9.04 11.12 6.35
C ILE A 455 -7.77 10.29 6.50
N ASP A 456 -7.75 9.38 7.47
CA ASP A 456 -6.68 8.37 7.55
C ASP A 456 -6.66 7.57 6.23
N PRO A 457 -5.56 7.60 5.45
CA PRO A 457 -5.55 7.07 4.08
C PRO A 457 -5.98 5.60 3.99
N LYS A 458 -5.69 4.78 5.00
CA LYS A 458 -6.12 3.37 5.06
C LYS A 458 -7.63 3.18 5.20
N SER A 459 -8.36 4.24 5.58
CA SER A 459 -9.81 4.25 5.71
C SER A 459 -10.51 4.72 4.43
N ILE A 460 -9.74 5.20 3.45
CA ILE A 460 -10.22 5.44 2.09
C ILE A 460 -10.27 4.06 1.42
N GLY A 461 -11.41 3.70 0.83
CA GLY A 461 -11.56 2.41 0.14
C GLY A 461 -10.73 2.39 -1.14
N VAL A 462 -9.53 1.81 -1.08
CA VAL A 462 -8.55 1.82 -2.20
C VAL A 462 -8.39 0.46 -2.86
N GLY A 463 -9.04 -0.59 -2.36
CA GLY A 463 -9.03 -1.90 -2.99
C GLY A 463 -9.76 -2.99 -2.22
N GLN A 464 -10.05 -4.07 -2.93
CA GLN A 464 -10.50 -5.31 -2.29
C GLN A 464 -9.41 -5.85 -1.38
N TYR A 465 -9.80 -6.47 -0.27
CA TYR A 465 -8.89 -7.06 0.71
C TYR A 465 -7.92 -6.08 1.40
N GLN A 466 -8.16 -4.76 1.36
CA GLN A 466 -7.28 -3.79 2.04
C GLN A 466 -7.16 -4.04 3.55
N HIS A 467 -8.15 -4.67 4.16
CA HIS A 467 -8.14 -5.01 5.59
C HIS A 467 -7.44 -6.35 5.90
N ASP A 468 -7.09 -7.12 4.86
CA ASP A 468 -6.50 -8.45 4.96
C ASP A 468 -4.97 -8.44 4.70
N VAL A 469 -4.42 -7.31 4.24
CA VAL A 469 -2.96 -7.09 4.10
C VAL A 469 -2.30 -6.62 5.40
N ASP A 470 -0.97 -6.64 5.47
CA ASP A 470 -0.23 -6.02 6.59
C ASP A 470 -0.61 -4.54 6.78
N GLN A 471 -1.30 -4.27 7.90
CA GLN A 471 -1.88 -2.94 8.17
C GLN A 471 -0.83 -1.87 8.51
N LYS A 472 0.37 -2.26 8.96
CA LYS A 472 1.45 -1.31 9.26
C LYS A 472 2.12 -0.87 7.97
N LEU A 473 2.44 -1.82 7.10
CA LEU A 473 3.00 -1.58 5.78
C LEU A 473 2.01 -0.78 4.92
N LEU A 474 0.73 -1.17 4.91
CA LEU A 474 -0.33 -0.44 4.22
C LEU A 474 -0.36 1.02 4.65
N LYS A 475 -0.42 1.28 5.96
CA LYS A 475 -0.46 2.64 6.47
C LYS A 475 0.76 3.45 6.01
N LYS A 476 1.97 2.91 6.16
CA LYS A 476 3.21 3.58 5.74
C LYS A 476 3.13 3.97 4.26
N LYS A 477 2.75 3.03 3.41
CA LYS A 477 2.73 3.21 1.94
C LYS A 477 1.64 4.18 1.46
N LEU A 478 0.47 4.17 2.09
CA LEU A 478 -0.57 5.14 1.77
C LEU A 478 -0.23 6.55 2.30
N ASP A 479 0.41 6.68 3.46
CA ASP A 479 0.93 7.96 3.96
C ASP A 479 2.00 8.53 3.02
N ASP A 480 2.92 7.68 2.55
CA ASP A 480 3.94 8.01 1.54
C ASP A 480 3.27 8.52 0.23
N THR A 481 2.20 7.86 -0.21
CA THR A 481 1.44 8.26 -1.40
C THR A 481 0.78 9.63 -1.22
N VAL A 482 0.23 9.92 -0.04
CA VAL A 482 -0.35 11.23 0.28
C VAL A 482 0.71 12.31 0.24
N GLU A 483 1.86 12.09 0.89
CA GLU A 483 3.00 13.02 0.87
C GLU A 483 3.41 13.31 -0.58
N SER A 484 3.61 12.27 -1.40
CA SER A 484 3.99 12.43 -2.80
C SER A 484 2.95 13.21 -3.60
N CYS A 485 1.64 12.97 -3.40
CA CYS A 485 0.58 13.70 -4.12
C CYS A 485 0.50 15.17 -3.70
N VAL A 486 0.58 15.46 -2.41
CA VAL A 486 0.53 16.83 -1.88
C VAL A 486 1.72 17.65 -2.36
N ASN A 487 2.92 17.09 -2.30
CA ASN A 487 4.13 17.78 -2.76
C ASN A 487 4.20 17.86 -4.29
N TYR A 488 3.65 16.88 -5.01
CA TYR A 488 3.47 16.95 -6.46
C TYR A 488 2.57 18.13 -6.86
N VAL A 489 1.38 18.24 -6.26
CA VAL A 489 0.43 19.32 -6.56
C VAL A 489 0.92 20.66 -6.04
N GLY A 490 1.54 20.73 -4.87
CA GLY A 490 1.88 21.96 -4.16
C GLY A 490 0.69 22.56 -3.42
N VAL A 491 0.96 23.35 -2.37
CA VAL A 491 -0.05 23.78 -1.40
C VAL A 491 -0.10 25.30 -1.31
N ASP A 492 -1.27 25.92 -1.45
CA ASP A 492 -1.43 27.35 -1.19
C ASP A 492 -1.37 27.64 0.31
N LEU A 493 -0.33 28.35 0.72
CA LEU A 493 0.00 28.63 2.11
C LEU A 493 -1.11 29.40 2.84
N ASN A 494 -1.85 30.25 2.12
CA ASN A 494 -2.84 31.15 2.71
C ASN A 494 -4.22 30.52 2.86
N THR A 495 -4.49 29.41 2.17
CA THR A 495 -5.82 28.77 2.16
C THR A 495 -5.81 27.34 2.69
N ALA A 496 -4.67 26.65 2.65
CA ALA A 496 -4.57 25.24 3.06
C ALA A 496 -4.99 24.98 4.52
N SER A 497 -5.61 23.83 4.76
CA SER A 497 -5.89 23.37 6.12
C SER A 497 -4.61 22.86 6.80
N LYS A 498 -4.68 22.66 8.13
CA LYS A 498 -3.55 22.10 8.89
C LYS A 498 -3.22 20.66 8.45
N GLU A 499 -4.22 19.87 8.05
CA GLU A 499 -4.06 18.49 7.59
C GLU A 499 -3.28 18.45 6.27
N LEU A 500 -3.66 19.31 5.31
CA LEU A 500 -2.96 19.43 4.05
C LEU A 500 -1.51 19.91 4.26
N LEU A 501 -1.31 20.90 5.12
CA LEU A 501 0.03 21.40 5.47
C LEU A 501 0.91 20.33 6.14
N THR A 502 0.33 19.45 6.95
CA THR A 502 1.08 18.35 7.61
C THR A 502 1.66 17.35 6.61
N SER A 503 1.09 17.28 5.40
CA SER A 503 1.58 16.40 4.34
C SER A 503 2.63 17.07 3.44
N VAL A 504 2.98 18.33 3.71
CA VAL A 504 4.04 19.05 3.00
C VAL A 504 5.39 18.62 3.56
N SER A 505 6.34 18.38 2.66
CA SER A 505 7.73 18.05 2.98
C SER A 505 8.29 18.98 4.06
N GLY A 506 8.86 18.39 5.12
CA GLY A 506 9.49 19.14 6.22
C GLY A 506 8.53 19.80 7.20
N ILE A 507 7.21 19.70 7.02
CA ILE A 507 6.20 20.27 7.91
C ILE A 507 5.65 19.20 8.85
N THR A 508 5.81 19.40 10.15
CA THR A 508 5.18 18.56 11.17
C THR A 508 3.79 19.07 11.52
N ALA A 509 2.95 18.23 12.14
CA ALA A 509 1.63 18.64 12.63
C ALA A 509 1.68 19.88 13.54
N THR A 510 2.73 20.01 14.36
CA THR A 510 2.93 21.20 15.22
C THR A 510 3.22 22.44 14.38
N VAL A 511 4.07 22.33 13.37
CA VAL A 511 4.41 23.46 12.49
C VAL A 511 3.21 23.86 11.63
N ALA A 512 2.44 22.89 11.11
CA ALA A 512 1.20 23.15 10.36
C ALA A 512 0.20 23.98 11.19
N ASN A 513 -0.03 23.62 12.45
CA ASN A 513 -0.86 24.39 13.37
C ASN A 513 -0.32 25.82 13.57
N ASN A 514 0.99 25.97 13.73
CA ASN A 514 1.61 27.28 13.91
C ASN A 514 1.53 28.15 12.66
N ILE A 515 1.60 27.58 11.46
CA ILE A 515 1.41 28.30 10.19
C ILE A 515 -0.01 28.89 10.13
N VAL A 516 -1.02 28.07 10.43
CA VAL A 516 -2.43 28.51 10.44
C VAL A 516 -2.65 29.59 11.51
N ALA A 517 -2.12 29.38 12.73
CA ALA A 517 -2.20 30.36 13.80
C ALA A 517 -1.53 31.69 13.41
N TYR A 518 -0.34 31.62 12.78
CA TYR A 518 0.38 32.80 12.33
C TYR A 518 -0.42 33.61 11.31
N ARG A 519 -0.98 32.98 10.26
CA ARG A 519 -1.78 33.71 9.26
C ARG A 519 -3.07 34.28 9.83
N ASN A 520 -3.68 33.60 10.80
CA ASN A 520 -4.89 34.10 11.46
C ASN A 520 -4.61 35.35 12.31
N GLN A 521 -3.42 35.44 12.92
CA GLN A 521 -3.02 36.57 13.76
C GLN A 521 -2.39 37.72 12.99
N ASN A 522 -1.61 37.43 11.94
CA ASN A 522 -0.78 38.40 11.22
C ASN A 522 -1.30 38.73 9.82
N GLY A 523 -2.39 38.09 9.38
CA GLY A 523 -2.89 38.15 8.02
C GLY A 523 -2.16 37.21 7.06
N ALA A 524 -2.54 37.26 5.78
CA ALA A 524 -1.96 36.42 4.73
C ALA A 524 -0.44 36.62 4.58
N PHE A 525 0.28 35.51 4.35
CA PHE A 525 1.68 35.53 3.94
C PHE A 525 1.80 36.22 2.58
N LYS A 526 2.74 37.17 2.49
CA LYS A 526 3.07 37.93 1.28
C LYS A 526 4.28 37.37 0.55
N ASN A 527 5.17 36.70 1.27
CA ASN A 527 6.33 36.03 0.69
C ASN A 527 6.78 34.84 1.54
N ARG A 528 7.48 33.88 0.92
CA ARG A 528 7.90 32.64 1.59
C ARG A 528 8.79 32.89 2.81
N ARG A 529 9.65 33.93 2.79
CA ARG A 529 10.58 34.22 3.92
C ARG A 529 9.86 34.50 5.24
N GLN A 530 8.60 34.93 5.20
CA GLN A 530 7.79 35.09 6.40
C GLN A 530 7.54 33.78 7.15
N LEU A 531 7.68 32.61 6.51
CA LEU A 531 7.63 31.30 7.18
C LEU A 531 8.68 31.17 8.29
N LEU A 532 9.84 31.83 8.17
CA LEU A 532 10.88 31.82 9.20
C LEU A 532 10.45 32.56 10.49
N LYS A 533 9.33 33.29 10.46
CA LYS A 533 8.72 33.92 11.65
C LYS A 533 7.75 32.98 12.35
N VAL A 534 7.42 31.83 11.76
CA VAL A 534 6.49 30.85 12.34
C VAL A 534 7.22 30.07 13.46
N PRO A 535 6.64 29.98 14.67
CA PRO A 535 7.24 29.24 15.77
C PRO A 535 7.56 27.79 15.39
N LYS A 536 8.75 27.31 15.78
CA LYS A 536 9.27 25.96 15.51
C LYS A 536 9.54 25.62 14.03
N LEU A 537 9.38 26.57 13.11
CA LEU A 537 9.80 26.44 11.72
C LEU A 537 11.24 26.97 11.58
N GLY A 538 12.21 26.07 11.69
CA GLY A 538 13.64 26.41 11.56
C GLY A 538 14.13 26.44 10.10
N PRO A 539 15.38 26.86 9.86
CA PRO A 539 15.96 26.96 8.52
C PRO A 539 15.90 25.65 7.72
N LYS A 540 16.12 24.50 8.36
CA LYS A 540 16.03 23.18 7.69
C LYS A 540 14.60 22.86 7.26
N ALA A 541 13.61 23.07 8.13
CA ALA A 541 12.20 22.88 7.78
C ALA A 541 11.77 23.83 6.65
N PHE A 542 12.27 25.07 6.66
CA PHE A 542 12.07 26.02 5.58
C PHE A 542 12.66 25.52 4.26
N GLU A 543 13.91 25.05 4.25
CA GLU A 543 14.54 24.44 3.07
C GLU A 543 13.69 23.29 2.52
N GLN A 544 13.25 22.37 3.38
CA GLN A 544 12.47 21.22 2.93
C GLN A 544 11.09 21.63 2.36
N ALA A 545 10.42 22.62 2.95
CA ALA A 545 9.03 22.94 2.64
C ALA A 545 8.83 24.03 1.58
N ALA A 546 9.74 25.01 1.48
CA ALA A 546 9.42 26.29 0.86
C ALA A 546 9.03 26.17 -0.62
N GLY A 547 9.69 25.30 -1.39
CA GLY A 547 9.36 25.09 -2.80
C GLY A 547 8.02 24.38 -3.04
N PHE A 548 7.42 23.76 -2.02
CA PHE A 548 6.12 23.10 -2.10
C PHE A 548 4.96 24.00 -1.66
N LEU A 549 5.26 25.10 -0.96
CA LEU A 549 4.29 26.08 -0.49
C LEU A 549 4.19 27.24 -1.47
N ARG A 550 3.00 27.51 -2.01
CA ARG A 550 2.75 28.59 -2.96
C ARG A 550 2.04 29.77 -2.30
N ILE A 551 2.30 30.96 -2.81
CA ILE A 551 1.63 32.20 -2.40
C ILE A 551 1.08 32.88 -3.66
N ARG A 552 -0.25 32.82 -3.83
CA ARG A 552 -0.93 33.52 -4.92
C ARG A 552 -1.03 35.02 -4.61
N GLY A 553 -0.64 35.86 -5.57
CA GLY A 553 -0.68 37.32 -5.40
C GLY A 553 0.30 37.88 -4.36
N GLY A 554 1.39 37.17 -4.08
CA GLY A 554 2.45 37.63 -3.18
C GLY A 554 3.35 38.72 -3.77
N ASP A 555 4.29 39.23 -2.96
CA ASP A 555 5.24 40.27 -3.34
C ASP A 555 6.22 39.79 -4.43
N ASN A 556 6.55 38.49 -4.43
CA ASN A 556 7.45 37.87 -5.39
C ASN A 556 6.68 36.90 -6.31
N PRO A 557 6.69 37.08 -7.64
CA PRO A 557 5.98 36.21 -8.57
C PRO A 557 6.48 34.75 -8.55
N LEU A 558 7.73 34.50 -8.13
CA LEU A 558 8.28 33.16 -8.02
C LEU A 558 7.67 32.36 -6.87
N ASP A 559 7.09 33.02 -5.86
CA ASP A 559 6.41 32.34 -4.75
C ASP A 559 5.12 31.62 -5.21
N ASN A 560 4.60 31.92 -6.41
CA ASN A 560 3.51 31.18 -7.03
C ASN A 560 4.00 30.01 -7.93
N THR A 561 5.30 29.68 -7.92
CA THR A 561 5.89 28.58 -8.71
C THR A 561 6.47 27.50 -7.80
N ALA A 562 6.90 26.37 -8.35
CA ALA A 562 7.71 25.38 -7.61
C ALA A 562 9.21 25.72 -7.62
N VAL A 563 9.63 26.88 -8.16
CA VAL A 563 11.03 27.33 -8.05
C VAL A 563 11.37 27.50 -6.58
N HIS A 564 12.41 26.82 -6.11
CA HIS A 564 12.84 26.89 -4.72
C HIS A 564 13.50 28.26 -4.43
N PRO A 565 13.32 28.86 -3.23
CA PRO A 565 13.98 30.12 -2.86
C PRO A 565 15.50 30.13 -3.00
N GLU A 566 16.16 28.97 -2.91
CA GLU A 566 17.61 28.84 -3.13
C GLU A 566 18.03 29.17 -4.58
N SER A 567 17.10 29.12 -5.53
CA SER A 567 17.34 29.39 -6.95
C SER A 567 16.86 30.79 -7.40
N TYR A 568 16.36 31.64 -6.50
CA TYR A 568 15.80 32.95 -6.88
C TYR A 568 16.83 33.87 -7.53
N SER A 569 18.05 33.91 -6.99
CA SER A 569 19.14 34.71 -7.55
C SER A 569 19.49 34.33 -8.99
N VAL A 570 19.37 33.03 -9.34
CA VAL A 570 19.60 32.55 -10.71
C VAL A 570 18.49 33.04 -11.64
N VAL A 571 17.23 32.98 -11.21
CA VAL A 571 16.10 33.50 -12.01
C VAL A 571 16.18 35.01 -12.17
N GLU A 572 16.58 35.74 -11.14
CA GLU A 572 16.82 37.19 -11.21
C GLU A 572 17.95 37.54 -12.20
N ALA A 573 19.05 36.78 -12.19
CA ALA A 573 20.14 36.94 -13.16
C ALA A 573 19.69 36.64 -14.60
N ILE A 574 18.89 35.59 -14.81
CA ILE A 574 18.29 35.26 -16.11
C ILE A 574 17.39 36.41 -16.58
N ALA A 575 16.51 36.92 -15.72
CA ALA A 575 15.60 38.01 -16.02
C ALA A 575 16.36 39.28 -16.46
N SER A 576 17.45 39.61 -15.73
CA SER A 576 18.31 40.75 -16.04
C SER A 576 19.03 40.58 -17.38
N ASP A 577 19.64 39.42 -17.64
CA ASP A 577 20.35 39.14 -18.90
C ASP A 577 19.42 39.16 -20.12
N LEU A 578 18.17 38.73 -19.96
CA LEU A 578 17.15 38.74 -21.02
C LEU A 578 16.44 40.10 -21.18
N ASN A 579 16.76 41.08 -20.33
CA ASN A 579 16.07 42.37 -20.22
C ASN A 579 14.54 42.19 -20.10
N VAL A 580 14.10 41.32 -19.20
CA VAL A 580 12.68 41.10 -18.90
C VAL A 580 12.43 41.31 -17.40
N PRO A 581 11.44 42.13 -17.01
CA PRO A 581 11.06 42.27 -15.60
C PRO A 581 10.62 40.95 -14.96
N LEU A 582 10.98 40.72 -13.69
CA LEU A 582 10.67 39.46 -12.99
C LEU A 582 9.17 39.15 -12.90
N ASN A 583 8.31 40.17 -12.91
CA ASN A 583 6.85 40.00 -12.92
C ASN A 583 6.29 39.46 -14.27
N GLN A 584 7.12 39.34 -15.31
CA GLN A 584 6.77 38.77 -16.61
C GLN A 584 7.39 37.37 -16.80
N VAL A 585 7.19 36.49 -15.81
CA VAL A 585 7.77 35.13 -15.75
C VAL A 585 7.57 34.30 -17.01
N THR A 586 6.41 34.38 -17.67
CA THR A 586 6.13 33.65 -18.91
C THR A 586 6.97 34.16 -20.08
N GLN A 587 7.21 35.47 -20.16
CA GLN A 587 8.09 36.05 -21.17
C GLN A 587 9.57 35.68 -20.91
N ILE A 588 9.98 35.58 -19.64
CA ILE A 588 11.29 35.04 -19.27
C ILE A 588 11.43 33.62 -19.82
N ALA A 589 10.42 32.76 -19.59
CA ALA A 589 10.43 31.39 -20.10
C ALA A 589 10.54 31.33 -21.63
N GLU A 590 9.72 32.11 -22.36
CA GLU A 590 9.74 32.14 -23.82
C GLU A 590 11.10 32.53 -24.42
N LYS A 591 11.79 33.49 -23.79
CA LYS A 591 13.13 33.89 -24.20
C LYS A 591 14.18 32.86 -23.75
N LEU A 592 14.08 32.35 -22.53
CA LEU A 592 15.01 31.36 -21.98
C LEU A 592 15.01 30.06 -22.79
N LYS A 593 13.85 29.63 -23.32
CA LYS A 593 13.75 28.49 -24.27
C LYS A 593 14.65 28.61 -25.50
N LYS A 594 14.91 29.85 -25.94
CA LYS A 594 15.70 30.15 -27.14
C LYS A 594 17.19 30.35 -26.80
N THR A 595 17.55 30.27 -25.53
CA THR A 595 18.90 30.48 -25.01
C THR A 595 19.52 29.14 -24.59
N ASN A 596 20.85 29.05 -24.61
CA ASN A 596 21.56 27.90 -24.06
C ASN A 596 21.52 27.92 -22.52
N LEU A 597 20.77 26.99 -21.91
CA LEU A 597 20.65 26.88 -20.45
C LEU A 597 22.00 26.74 -19.74
N LYS A 598 23.00 26.12 -20.39
CA LYS A 598 24.35 25.95 -19.82
C LYS A 598 25.03 27.27 -19.42
N LYS A 599 24.59 28.40 -19.98
CA LYS A 599 25.07 29.75 -19.59
C LYS A 599 24.81 30.07 -18.12
N TYR A 600 23.76 29.51 -17.53
CA TYR A 600 23.33 29.82 -16.16
C TYR A 600 23.67 28.73 -15.14
N VAL A 601 24.43 27.71 -15.55
CA VAL A 601 24.95 26.68 -14.65
C VAL A 601 26.00 27.29 -13.73
N ASN A 602 25.92 26.97 -12.44
CA ASN A 602 26.89 27.36 -11.42
C ASN A 602 27.09 26.22 -10.41
N ASP A 603 27.92 26.46 -9.38
CA ASP A 603 28.27 25.45 -8.38
C ASP A 603 27.06 24.88 -7.61
N SER A 604 25.96 25.62 -7.53
CA SER A 604 24.74 25.23 -6.79
C SER A 604 23.58 24.80 -7.70
N VAL A 605 23.53 25.26 -8.94
CA VAL A 605 22.40 25.04 -9.87
C VAL A 605 22.92 24.44 -11.18
N GLY A 606 22.53 23.19 -11.44
CA GLY A 606 22.86 22.45 -12.65
C GLY A 606 21.79 22.54 -13.74
N GLU A 607 22.04 21.83 -14.84
CA GLU A 607 21.11 21.74 -15.98
C GLU A 607 19.74 21.14 -15.60
N PRO A 608 19.63 20.08 -14.78
CA PRO A 608 18.34 19.55 -14.33
C PRO A 608 17.46 20.61 -13.65
N THR A 609 18.00 21.35 -12.67
CA THR A 609 17.27 22.42 -11.97
C THR A 609 16.86 23.53 -12.92
N LEU A 610 17.70 23.93 -13.88
CA LEU A 610 17.35 24.96 -14.88
C LEU A 610 16.19 24.53 -15.79
N ARG A 611 16.10 23.24 -16.15
CA ARG A 611 14.97 22.70 -16.92
C ARG A 611 13.67 22.77 -16.12
N ASP A 612 13.71 22.45 -14.83
CA ASP A 612 12.54 22.54 -13.95
C ASP A 612 12.11 24.00 -13.76
N ILE A 613 13.06 24.90 -13.51
CA ILE A 613 12.80 26.35 -13.44
C ILE A 613 12.10 26.82 -14.72
N LEU A 614 12.61 26.44 -15.89
CA LEU A 614 11.99 26.81 -17.16
C LEU A 614 10.54 26.32 -17.25
N SER A 615 10.29 25.04 -16.94
CA SER A 615 8.94 24.45 -16.94
C SER A 615 7.99 25.19 -16.00
N GLU A 616 8.45 25.60 -14.83
CA GLU A 616 7.66 26.35 -13.85
C GLU A 616 7.37 27.78 -14.30
N LEU A 617 8.33 28.46 -14.93
CA LEU A 617 8.13 29.82 -15.45
C LEU A 617 7.17 29.86 -16.65
N GLU A 618 7.06 28.77 -17.42
CA GLU A 618 6.10 28.67 -18.53
C GLU A 618 4.66 28.72 -18.05
N LYS A 619 4.38 28.10 -16.91
CA LYS A 619 3.01 27.95 -16.38
C LYS A 619 3.03 28.14 -14.85
N PRO A 620 3.26 29.36 -14.37
CA PRO A 620 3.42 29.64 -12.94
C PRO A 620 2.12 29.28 -12.19
N GLY A 621 2.26 28.49 -11.13
CA GLY A 621 1.14 28.10 -10.27
C GLY A 621 0.17 27.12 -10.93
N ARG A 622 0.59 26.46 -12.01
CA ARG A 622 -0.19 25.42 -12.68
C ARG A 622 -0.46 24.27 -11.73
N ASP A 623 -1.73 23.91 -11.65
CA ASP A 623 -2.13 22.63 -11.08
C ASP A 623 -1.73 21.50 -12.04
N PRO A 624 -0.94 20.51 -11.61
CA PRO A 624 -0.51 19.43 -12.48
C PRO A 624 -1.59 18.36 -12.72
N ARG A 625 -2.75 18.45 -12.05
CA ARG A 625 -3.89 17.55 -12.24
C ARG A 625 -4.59 17.79 -13.58
N ALA A 626 -5.37 16.81 -14.01
CA ALA A 626 -6.15 16.89 -15.25
C ALA A 626 -7.26 17.94 -15.17
N GLU A 627 -7.80 18.34 -16.33
CA GLU A 627 -9.03 19.13 -16.39
C GLU A 627 -10.23 18.29 -15.96
N PHE A 628 -11.18 18.93 -15.29
CA PHE A 628 -12.36 18.28 -14.72
C PHE A 628 -13.27 17.69 -15.80
N LYS A 629 -13.60 16.39 -15.65
CA LYS A 629 -14.55 15.63 -16.47
C LYS A 629 -15.43 14.77 -15.56
N TYR A 630 -16.66 14.50 -15.97
CA TYR A 630 -17.60 13.69 -15.21
C TYR A 630 -18.42 12.78 -16.14
N ALA A 631 -18.88 11.65 -15.62
CA ALA A 631 -19.70 10.70 -16.38
C ALA A 631 -21.17 11.13 -16.44
N THR A 632 -21.85 10.71 -17.49
CA THR A 632 -23.30 10.82 -17.66
C THR A 632 -23.92 9.44 -17.68
N PHE A 633 -24.71 9.12 -16.66
CA PHE A 633 -25.41 7.84 -16.57
C PHE A 633 -26.65 7.80 -17.45
N ARG A 634 -26.96 6.61 -17.98
CA ARG A 634 -28.16 6.39 -18.81
C ARG A 634 -29.45 6.53 -17.97
N GLU A 635 -30.45 7.19 -18.54
CA GLU A 635 -31.77 7.35 -17.90
C GLU A 635 -32.52 6.01 -17.82
N GLY A 636 -33.25 5.78 -16.73
CA GLY A 636 -34.07 4.59 -16.51
C GLY A 636 -33.34 3.36 -15.94
N ILE A 637 -32.01 3.38 -15.79
CA ILE A 637 -31.22 2.29 -15.20
C ILE A 637 -30.83 2.65 -13.76
N LYS A 638 -31.32 1.90 -12.77
CA LYS A 638 -31.16 2.20 -11.32
C LYS A 638 -30.74 1.00 -10.49
N GLU A 639 -31.20 -0.19 -10.83
CA GLU A 639 -30.93 -1.42 -10.10
C GLU A 639 -30.41 -2.51 -11.05
N ILE A 640 -29.82 -3.57 -10.49
CA ILE A 640 -29.28 -4.70 -11.26
C ILE A 640 -30.34 -5.30 -12.20
N ARG A 641 -31.60 -5.37 -11.74
CA ARG A 641 -32.74 -5.90 -12.51
C ARG A 641 -33.07 -5.10 -13.78
N ASP A 642 -32.62 -3.85 -13.88
CA ASP A 642 -32.86 -3.01 -15.05
C ASP A 642 -31.83 -3.30 -16.17
N LEU A 643 -30.77 -4.04 -15.84
CA LEU A 643 -29.71 -4.38 -16.79
C LEU A 643 -30.13 -5.54 -17.70
N ASN A 644 -29.70 -5.45 -18.95
CA ASN A 644 -29.81 -6.53 -19.92
C ASN A 644 -28.43 -6.85 -20.48
N VAL A 645 -28.16 -8.13 -20.74
CA VAL A 645 -26.93 -8.55 -21.45
C VAL A 645 -26.88 -7.88 -22.81
N GLY A 646 -25.70 -7.36 -23.19
CA GLY A 646 -25.47 -6.58 -24.41
C GLY A 646 -25.71 -5.07 -24.26
N MET A 647 -26.23 -4.61 -23.12
CA MET A 647 -26.48 -3.17 -22.90
C MET A 647 -25.17 -2.40 -22.78
N GLU A 648 -25.06 -1.31 -23.55
CA GLU A 648 -23.96 -0.35 -23.46
C GLU A 648 -24.30 0.78 -22.48
N LEU A 649 -23.36 1.07 -21.59
CA LEU A 649 -23.46 2.06 -20.52
C LEU A 649 -22.16 2.84 -20.38
N GLU A 650 -22.26 4.07 -19.90
CA GLU A 650 -21.12 4.85 -19.42
C GLU A 650 -21.02 4.67 -17.90
N GLY A 651 -19.80 4.48 -17.40
CA GLY A 651 -19.53 4.30 -15.99
C GLY A 651 -18.21 4.93 -15.58
N ILE A 652 -17.96 4.94 -14.27
CA ILE A 652 -16.73 5.47 -13.67
C ILE A 652 -15.96 4.31 -13.06
N VAL A 653 -14.67 4.22 -13.35
CA VAL A 653 -13.78 3.24 -12.71
C VAL A 653 -13.66 3.60 -11.22
N THR A 654 -14.15 2.73 -10.34
CA THR A 654 -14.11 2.92 -8.88
C THR A 654 -12.84 2.32 -8.28
N ASN A 655 -12.33 1.25 -8.89
CA ASN A 655 -11.16 0.53 -8.40
C ASN A 655 -10.45 -0.20 -9.53
N VAL A 656 -9.12 -0.28 -9.47
CA VAL A 656 -8.32 -1.11 -10.37
C VAL A 656 -7.63 -2.19 -9.53
N ALA A 657 -7.71 -3.44 -9.98
CA ALA A 657 -7.07 -4.60 -9.37
C ALA A 657 -6.19 -5.32 -10.41
N ASN A 658 -5.27 -6.17 -9.97
CA ASN A 658 -4.37 -6.88 -10.90
C ASN A 658 -5.11 -7.79 -11.90
N PHE A 659 -6.36 -8.16 -11.63
CA PHE A 659 -7.18 -9.03 -12.48
C PHE A 659 -8.26 -8.29 -13.27
N GLY A 660 -8.36 -6.96 -13.16
CA GLY A 660 -9.39 -6.18 -13.85
C GLY A 660 -9.69 -4.82 -13.22
N ALA A 661 -10.79 -4.22 -13.61
CA ALA A 661 -11.26 -2.95 -13.07
C ALA A 661 -12.72 -3.03 -12.67
N PHE A 662 -13.07 -2.38 -11.56
CA PHE A 662 -14.44 -2.22 -11.10
C PHE A 662 -14.99 -0.89 -11.62
N VAL A 663 -16.19 -0.95 -12.20
CA VAL A 663 -16.84 0.19 -12.85
C VAL A 663 -18.23 0.37 -12.24
N ASP A 664 -18.48 1.54 -11.70
CA ASP A 664 -19.81 1.99 -11.30
C ASP A 664 -20.57 2.45 -12.54
N ILE A 665 -21.61 1.71 -12.89
CA ILE A 665 -22.54 2.00 -14.00
C ILE A 665 -23.87 2.58 -13.49
N GLY A 666 -23.94 2.96 -12.21
CA GLY A 666 -25.10 3.63 -11.62
C GLY A 666 -26.19 2.69 -11.13
N VAL A 667 -25.86 1.45 -10.72
CA VAL A 667 -26.82 0.45 -10.20
C VAL A 667 -26.56 0.00 -8.76
N HIS A 668 -25.83 0.81 -7.99
CA HIS A 668 -25.42 0.52 -6.59
C HIS A 668 -24.56 -0.73 -6.40
N GLN A 669 -24.06 -1.29 -7.50
CA GLN A 669 -23.18 -2.44 -7.53
C GLN A 669 -22.19 -2.26 -8.67
N ASP A 670 -20.90 -2.24 -8.33
CA ASP A 670 -19.85 -2.18 -9.33
C ASP A 670 -19.85 -3.46 -10.17
N GLY A 671 -19.68 -3.29 -11.48
CA GLY A 671 -19.39 -4.38 -12.39
C GLY A 671 -17.90 -4.58 -12.58
N LEU A 672 -17.49 -5.83 -12.79
CA LEU A 672 -16.09 -6.20 -13.02
C LEU A 672 -15.82 -6.28 -14.52
N VAL A 673 -14.91 -5.44 -15.02
CA VAL A 673 -14.23 -5.63 -16.30
C VAL A 673 -12.98 -6.46 -16.05
N HIS A 674 -13.02 -7.74 -16.38
CA HIS A 674 -11.85 -8.61 -16.24
C HIS A 674 -10.68 -8.12 -17.12
N ILE A 675 -9.42 -8.42 -16.75
CA ILE A 675 -8.23 -7.98 -17.50
C ILE A 675 -8.29 -8.34 -18.99
N SER A 676 -8.83 -9.53 -19.29
CA SER A 676 -9.05 -10.02 -20.66
C SER A 676 -10.21 -9.35 -21.39
N GLN A 677 -10.91 -8.40 -20.76
CA GLN A 677 -12.04 -7.63 -21.27
C GLN A 677 -11.77 -6.12 -21.30
N LEU A 678 -10.54 -5.67 -20.97
CA LEU A 678 -10.14 -4.26 -20.95
C LEU A 678 -9.82 -3.67 -22.33
N ALA A 679 -9.09 -4.39 -23.19
CA ALA A 679 -8.65 -3.89 -24.50
C ALA A 679 -8.42 -4.99 -25.54
N ASP A 680 -8.57 -4.70 -26.84
CA ASP A 680 -8.44 -5.69 -27.95
C ASP A 680 -7.03 -6.29 -28.16
N ARG A 681 -6.12 -6.06 -27.21
CA ARG A 681 -4.76 -6.58 -27.17
C ARG A 681 -4.49 -7.26 -25.82
N PHE A 682 -3.35 -7.95 -25.73
CA PHE A 682 -2.89 -8.47 -24.44
C PHE A 682 -2.64 -7.32 -23.46
N VAL A 683 -3.16 -7.46 -22.24
CA VAL A 683 -2.99 -6.52 -21.13
C VAL A 683 -2.31 -7.28 -20.01
N ASP A 684 -1.11 -6.84 -19.65
CA ASP A 684 -0.32 -7.39 -18.54
C ASP A 684 -0.64 -6.69 -17.21
N ASP A 685 -1.00 -5.41 -17.27
CA ASP A 685 -1.35 -4.59 -16.11
C ASP A 685 -2.57 -3.69 -16.44
N PRO A 686 -3.70 -3.86 -15.73
CA PRO A 686 -4.88 -3.01 -15.87
C PRO A 686 -4.62 -1.51 -15.68
N ASN A 687 -3.67 -1.12 -14.84
CA ASN A 687 -3.36 0.29 -14.57
C ASN A 687 -2.79 1.03 -15.79
N LYS A 688 -2.28 0.30 -16.79
CA LYS A 688 -1.83 0.86 -18.08
C LYS A 688 -2.99 1.22 -19.01
N ILE A 689 -4.18 0.68 -18.76
CA ILE A 689 -5.36 0.83 -19.62
C ILE A 689 -6.39 1.76 -18.98
N VAL A 690 -6.62 1.61 -17.68
CA VAL A 690 -7.61 2.39 -16.93
C VAL A 690 -7.08 2.90 -15.60
N LYS A 691 -7.65 4.00 -15.13
CA LYS A 691 -7.33 4.65 -13.85
C LYS A 691 -8.58 4.86 -13.02
N VAL A 692 -8.45 4.87 -11.69
CA VAL A 692 -9.56 5.25 -10.80
C VAL A 692 -10.06 6.65 -11.13
N GLY A 693 -11.38 6.82 -11.17
CA GLY A 693 -12.05 8.07 -11.58
C GLY A 693 -12.21 8.24 -13.09
N GLN A 694 -11.62 7.37 -13.92
CA GLN A 694 -11.78 7.45 -15.36
C GLN A 694 -13.20 7.08 -15.78
N VAL A 695 -13.77 7.90 -16.66
CA VAL A 695 -15.04 7.60 -17.34
C VAL A 695 -14.77 6.65 -18.51
N VAL A 696 -15.51 5.54 -18.56
CA VAL A 696 -15.35 4.48 -19.55
C VAL A 696 -16.71 4.05 -20.11
N LYS A 697 -16.71 3.52 -21.34
CA LYS A 697 -17.89 2.86 -21.92
C LYS A 697 -17.75 1.35 -21.78
N VAL A 698 -18.81 0.70 -21.35
CA VAL A 698 -18.84 -0.73 -21.06
C VAL A 698 -20.09 -1.38 -21.61
N GLN A 699 -19.99 -2.66 -21.97
CA GLN A 699 -21.11 -3.52 -22.32
C GLN A 699 -21.32 -4.57 -21.23
N VAL A 700 -22.56 -4.85 -20.86
CA VAL A 700 -22.93 -5.91 -19.91
C VAL A 700 -22.78 -7.28 -20.57
N LEU A 701 -21.96 -8.17 -19.99
CA LEU A 701 -21.75 -9.54 -20.48
C LEU A 701 -22.60 -10.56 -19.72
N GLU A 702 -22.63 -10.47 -18.40
CA GLU A 702 -23.32 -11.44 -17.54
C GLU A 702 -23.85 -10.73 -16.28
N ILE A 703 -25.00 -11.19 -15.79
CA ILE A 703 -25.65 -10.68 -14.57
C ILE A 703 -25.97 -11.86 -13.67
N ASN A 704 -25.47 -11.84 -12.44
CA ASN A 704 -25.85 -12.78 -11.38
C ASN A 704 -26.44 -12.02 -10.21
N GLU A 705 -27.77 -11.93 -10.17
CA GLU A 705 -28.50 -11.17 -9.14
C GLU A 705 -28.33 -11.77 -7.74
N LYS A 706 -28.33 -13.10 -7.62
CA LYS A 706 -28.20 -13.79 -6.33
C LYS A 706 -26.88 -13.45 -5.64
N LEU A 707 -25.81 -13.39 -6.42
CA LEU A 707 -24.46 -13.06 -5.94
C LEU A 707 -24.11 -11.57 -6.05
N LYS A 708 -25.04 -10.74 -6.57
CA LYS A 708 -24.82 -9.32 -6.90
C LYS A 708 -23.56 -9.08 -7.73
N ARG A 709 -23.35 -9.88 -8.78
CA ARG A 709 -22.19 -9.77 -9.67
C ARG A 709 -22.63 -9.33 -11.06
N ILE A 710 -21.88 -8.41 -11.64
CA ILE A 710 -22.08 -7.92 -13.01
C ILE A 710 -20.73 -8.05 -13.72
N SER A 711 -20.72 -8.76 -14.86
CA SER A 711 -19.55 -8.84 -15.73
C SER A 711 -19.66 -7.83 -16.85
N LEU A 712 -18.60 -7.07 -17.10
CA LEU A 712 -18.55 -5.98 -18.06
C LEU A 712 -17.40 -6.16 -19.07
N SER A 713 -17.55 -5.57 -20.25
CA SER A 713 -16.50 -5.50 -21.27
C SER A 713 -16.27 -4.09 -21.79
N MET A 714 -15.01 -3.67 -21.89
CA MET A 714 -14.60 -2.45 -22.59
C MET A 714 -14.20 -2.71 -24.05
N LYS A 715 -13.95 -3.98 -24.42
CA LYS A 715 -13.62 -4.40 -25.81
C LYS A 715 -14.80 -4.35 -26.74
N ALA A 716 -15.97 -4.71 -26.23
CA ALA A 716 -17.19 -4.79 -27.02
C ALA A 716 -17.74 -3.41 -27.43
N VAL A 717 -17.09 -2.32 -27.01
CA VAL A 717 -17.54 -0.94 -27.20
C VAL A 717 -16.37 -0.05 -27.60
N LYS A 718 -16.62 0.90 -28.52
CA LYS A 718 -15.63 1.94 -28.84
C LYS A 718 -15.54 2.96 -27.71
N GLN A 719 -14.33 3.11 -27.16
CA GLN A 719 -14.03 4.05 -26.08
C GLN A 719 -14.15 5.51 -26.53
#